data_AF-A0A9P6NE33-F1
#
_entry.id   AF-A0A9P6NE33-F1
#
_cell.length_a   1.000
_cell.length_b   1.000
_cell.length_c   1.000
_cell.angle_alpha   90.00
_cell.angle_beta   90.00
_cell.angle_gamma   90.00
#
_symmetry.space_group_name_H-M   'P 1'
#
loop_
_entity.id
_entity.type
_entity.pdbx_description
1 polymer ?
#
loop_
_entity_poly.entity_id
_entity_poly.type
_entity_poly.pdbx_seq_one_letter_code
_entity_poly.pdbx_strand_id
1 'polypeptide(L)'
;MEFMTYLRISLFLIVNSSPSAVFGFDFYRKKFKSEGLIEYDRLGLNLPHGSIIGMGDSNADQFQDLFILSEDQLSINLYLWNRDRFEFTPVQNNPIISHSSSQFIITNVILTDLNHDGRLDVLLMGFKNPSGSWNKELMMEICYGIDGQTFSSGVHIPSSLSSHPLAIDSQGSMNIDLLGLPSSLPSVFKLWRNNHGHHQNSGLNDTNPPFELVDIPFRGQLDCKLPNPHSSAFIDLDGDCLADIFLTCEGSSSQQTYQIWTNSKSQGFTLAREGALPKATKQITFADVDRDGTIDMIFATCPTTDQCSIHVAYNQQIPLCDNASPSTYGECRDHQTLCTADPNFKFSFEPGQSTFSSFSISKLFPGYNLVTSLSAKDFIGTSPVSIQTGDFDLDGFPDLLLLITPHGSDSGSSATPRLLKSLACTISSCTEQEIKDHRRRFIASDEKLVKSLNSITDAKSAFFMDIDEDGTLDLVVQRAAVGGQPGARSVTFLKNNFFNDAFFLKAMVLNGACSTWCPARDGQPEYRPYGVNYPGGSYKFTIQDTYGTRRATAVAQMGFQAYPSPITPYAFVGLGRTNNYIEKLFVGTTIHGPEHVLALEGLLPNSQLVVIPYGNAPRLWSRQLYLHPGDWIPWVTATLAIATAILAVIVGVLHVNEKREDERERRRKAHTINFDAL
;
A
#
# COMPACT_ATOMS: atom_id res chain seq x y z
N MET A 1 -15.80 65.81 11.31
CA MET A 1 -17.20 65.31 11.26
C MET A 1 -17.52 64.59 9.94
N GLU A 2 -16.85 64.90 8.82
CA GLU A 2 -17.02 64.17 7.54
C GLU A 2 -16.36 62.78 7.48
N PHE A 3 -15.28 62.53 8.24
CA PHE A 3 -14.55 61.26 8.23
C PHE A 3 -15.37 60.08 8.82
N MET A 4 -16.23 60.33 9.82
CA MET A 4 -17.13 59.30 10.38
C MET A 4 -18.28 58.94 9.44
N THR A 5 -18.65 59.84 8.52
CA THR A 5 -19.72 59.59 7.54
C THR A 5 -19.24 58.67 6.42
N TYR A 6 -18.01 58.84 5.94
CA TYR A 6 -17.41 57.94 4.95
C TYR A 6 -17.14 56.54 5.51
N LEU A 7 -16.68 56.43 6.77
CA LEU A 7 -16.43 55.14 7.41
C LEU A 7 -17.73 54.32 7.60
N ARG A 8 -18.86 54.98 7.89
CA ARG A 8 -20.17 54.33 8.03
C ARG A 8 -20.75 53.89 6.69
N ILE A 9 -20.53 54.65 5.61
CA ILE A 9 -21.00 54.27 4.26
C ILE A 9 -20.19 53.07 3.72
N SER A 10 -18.88 53.03 3.97
CA SER A 10 -18.03 51.88 3.61
C SER A 10 -18.36 50.61 4.42
N LEU A 11 -18.68 50.72 5.71
CA LEU A 11 -19.12 49.56 6.50
C LEU A 11 -20.50 49.04 6.07
N PHE A 12 -21.42 49.91 5.63
CA PHE A 12 -22.78 49.51 5.24
C PHE A 12 -22.83 48.78 3.89
N LEU A 13 -21.86 49.05 2.99
CA LEU A 13 -21.72 48.35 1.71
C LEU A 13 -21.08 46.95 1.83
N ILE A 14 -20.29 46.70 2.89
CA ILE A 14 -19.65 45.39 3.14
C ILE A 14 -20.65 44.40 3.78
N VAL A 15 -21.66 44.89 4.51
CA VAL A 15 -22.61 44.03 5.24
C VAL A 15 -23.81 43.58 4.39
N ASN A 16 -24.08 44.21 3.22
CA ASN A 16 -25.26 43.92 2.40
C ASN A 16 -24.98 43.39 0.98
N SER A 17 -23.74 43.03 0.63
CA SER A 17 -23.49 42.31 -0.63
C SER A 17 -23.77 40.82 -0.42
N SER A 18 -24.99 40.41 -0.73
CA SER A 18 -25.38 39.01 -0.94
C SER A 18 -24.40 38.31 -1.91
N PRO A 19 -23.90 37.10 -1.59
CA PRO A 19 -23.04 36.35 -2.49
C PRO A 19 -23.92 35.71 -3.57
N SER A 20 -24.17 36.45 -4.64
CA SER A 20 -24.91 35.94 -5.80
C SER A 20 -24.21 36.36 -7.08
N ALA A 21 -22.94 35.98 -7.18
CA ALA A 21 -22.21 35.92 -8.44
C ALA A 21 -21.32 34.67 -8.39
N VAL A 22 -21.96 33.51 -8.47
CA VAL A 22 -21.26 32.25 -8.78
C VAL A 22 -20.85 32.37 -10.25
N PHE A 23 -19.63 32.85 -10.49
CA PHE A 23 -18.97 32.59 -11.76
C PHE A 23 -18.81 31.09 -11.88
N GLY A 24 -19.56 30.49 -12.82
CA GLY A 24 -19.48 29.08 -13.18
C GLY A 24 -18.14 28.78 -13.83
N PHE A 25 -17.12 28.57 -13.03
CA PHE A 25 -15.98 27.75 -13.37
C PHE A 25 -16.20 26.39 -12.70
N ASP A 26 -16.84 25.48 -13.43
CA ASP A 26 -17.15 24.11 -12.99
C ASP A 26 -15.89 23.24 -13.10
N PHE A 27 -14.84 23.58 -12.35
CA PHE A 27 -13.58 22.83 -12.37
C PHE A 27 -13.53 21.70 -11.33
N TYR A 28 -14.51 21.56 -10.44
CA TYR A 28 -14.43 20.56 -9.37
C TYR A 28 -15.81 20.01 -9.00
N ARG A 29 -16.02 18.70 -9.20
CA ARG A 29 -17.17 17.95 -8.66
C ARG A 29 -17.19 18.17 -7.14
N LYS A 30 -18.24 18.80 -6.63
CA LYS A 30 -18.50 18.91 -5.18
C LYS A 30 -18.31 17.55 -4.50
N LYS A 31 -17.29 17.42 -3.63
CA LYS A 31 -16.90 16.17 -2.96
C LYS A 31 -17.98 15.56 -2.04
N PHE A 32 -19.10 16.23 -1.76
CA PHE A 32 -20.13 15.65 -0.87
C PHE A 32 -21.56 15.98 -1.31
N LYS A 33 -22.20 15.03 -2.01
CA LYS A 33 -23.68 14.97 -2.11
C LYS A 33 -24.28 13.92 -1.15
N SER A 34 -23.48 12.95 -0.70
CA SER A 34 -23.83 11.90 0.27
C SER A 34 -22.57 11.24 0.82
N GLU A 35 -22.63 10.77 2.07
CA GLU A 35 -21.56 10.00 2.72
C GLU A 35 -21.72 8.49 2.44
N GLY A 36 -20.61 7.77 2.28
CA GLY A 36 -20.57 6.32 2.07
C GLY A 36 -19.79 5.90 0.83
N LEU A 37 -19.89 4.62 0.47
CA LEU A 37 -19.28 4.06 -0.75
C LEU A 37 -20.13 4.38 -1.98
N ILE A 38 -19.53 5.08 -2.95
CA ILE A 38 -20.21 5.53 -4.17
C ILE A 38 -19.58 4.82 -5.36
N GLU A 39 -20.40 4.15 -6.17
CA GLU A 39 -19.92 3.53 -7.41
C GLU A 39 -19.43 4.59 -8.41
N TYR A 40 -18.18 4.45 -8.87
CA TYR A 40 -17.67 5.19 -10.01
C TYR A 40 -18.28 4.64 -11.31
N ASP A 41 -18.20 5.42 -12.39
CA ASP A 41 -18.37 4.82 -13.71
C ASP A 41 -17.24 3.82 -13.98
N ARG A 42 -17.27 3.08 -15.08
CA ARG A 42 -16.31 2.00 -15.39
C ARG A 42 -14.85 2.44 -15.56
N LEU A 43 -14.55 3.74 -15.43
CA LEU A 43 -13.21 4.34 -15.55
C LEU A 43 -12.46 3.84 -16.80
N GLY A 44 -13.13 3.81 -17.96
CA GLY A 44 -12.53 3.36 -19.22
C GLY A 44 -12.39 1.84 -19.40
N LEU A 45 -12.60 1.04 -18.35
CA LEU A 45 -12.57 -0.43 -18.41
C LEU A 45 -13.91 -1.00 -18.91
N ASN A 46 -14.16 -0.85 -20.21
CA ASN A 46 -15.28 -1.51 -20.88
C ASN A 46 -14.90 -2.94 -21.29
N LEU A 47 -14.74 -3.85 -20.32
CA LEU A 47 -14.38 -5.24 -20.62
C LEU A 47 -15.27 -6.23 -19.85
N PRO A 48 -15.72 -7.30 -20.51
CA PRO A 48 -15.83 -8.63 -19.90
C PRO A 48 -14.62 -9.50 -20.29
N HIS A 49 -13.38 -9.01 -20.21
CA HIS A 49 -12.23 -9.67 -20.86
C HIS A 49 -10.98 -9.89 -19.99
N GLY A 50 -11.08 -9.78 -18.67
CA GLY A 50 -9.93 -10.15 -17.84
C GLY A 50 -9.97 -9.71 -16.39
N SER A 51 -9.06 -10.25 -15.58
CA SER A 51 -8.87 -9.92 -14.17
C SER A 51 -7.63 -9.04 -13.98
N ILE A 52 -7.77 -7.91 -13.28
CA ILE A 52 -6.63 -7.21 -12.67
C ILE A 52 -5.85 -8.24 -11.84
N ILE A 53 -4.57 -8.43 -12.19
CA ILE A 53 -3.68 -9.39 -11.53
C ILE A 53 -2.50 -8.72 -10.83
N GLY A 54 -2.19 -7.48 -11.20
CA GLY A 54 -1.13 -6.68 -10.61
C GLY A 54 -1.33 -5.19 -10.86
N MET A 55 -0.62 -4.39 -10.08
CA MET A 55 -0.63 -2.93 -10.16
C MET A 55 0.80 -2.39 -9.95
N GLY A 56 1.11 -1.25 -10.56
CA GLY A 56 2.41 -0.61 -10.47
C GLY A 56 2.43 0.68 -11.30
N ASP A 57 3.49 1.46 -11.22
CA ASP A 57 3.68 2.67 -12.04
C ASP A 57 4.58 2.31 -13.24
N SER A 58 4.01 2.02 -14.40
CA SER A 58 4.80 1.49 -15.53
C SER A 58 5.49 2.60 -16.31
N ASN A 59 4.86 3.77 -16.42
CA ASN A 59 5.32 4.90 -17.24
C ASN A 59 6.06 6.00 -16.45
N ALA A 60 6.28 5.76 -15.14
CA ALA A 60 6.94 6.65 -14.20
C ALA A 60 6.26 8.01 -14.02
N ASP A 61 4.92 8.04 -14.02
CA ASP A 61 4.11 9.25 -13.81
C ASP A 61 3.54 9.40 -12.39
N GLN A 62 3.92 8.48 -11.49
CA GLN A 62 3.51 8.38 -10.09
C GLN A 62 2.06 7.90 -9.87
N PHE A 63 1.33 7.60 -10.94
CA PHE A 63 0.00 7.01 -10.83
C PHE A 63 0.07 5.49 -10.93
N GLN A 64 -0.95 4.84 -10.37
CA GLN A 64 -1.02 3.39 -10.35
C GLN A 64 -1.70 2.87 -11.62
N ASP A 65 -0.93 2.17 -12.44
CA ASP A 65 -1.38 1.48 -13.65
C ASP A 65 -1.86 0.06 -13.33
N LEU A 66 -2.66 -0.50 -14.24
CA LEU A 66 -3.27 -1.82 -14.09
C LEU A 66 -2.71 -2.83 -15.09
N PHE A 67 -2.34 -4.00 -14.58
CA PHE A 67 -2.00 -5.18 -15.36
C PHE A 67 -3.19 -6.15 -15.32
N ILE A 68 -3.84 -6.34 -16.47
CA ILE A 68 -5.07 -7.12 -16.62
C ILE A 68 -4.77 -8.44 -17.34
N LEU A 69 -4.89 -9.57 -16.63
CA LEU A 69 -4.83 -10.91 -17.18
C LEU A 69 -6.06 -11.19 -18.05
N SER A 70 -5.86 -11.61 -19.29
CA SER A 70 -6.94 -11.94 -20.23
C SER A 70 -7.81 -13.09 -19.73
N GLU A 71 -9.06 -13.16 -20.21
CA GLU A 71 -10.04 -14.15 -19.77
C GLU A 71 -9.64 -15.63 -20.02
N ASP A 72 -8.82 -15.87 -21.02
CA ASP A 72 -8.21 -17.17 -21.35
C ASP A 72 -6.92 -17.46 -20.56
N GLN A 73 -6.47 -16.47 -19.78
CA GLN A 73 -5.23 -16.47 -19.01
C GLN A 73 -3.95 -16.66 -19.86
N LEU A 74 -3.96 -16.24 -21.11
CA LEU A 74 -2.80 -16.38 -22.01
C LEU A 74 -1.97 -15.10 -22.17
N SER A 75 -2.48 -13.95 -21.73
CA SER A 75 -1.85 -12.66 -21.96
C SER A 75 -2.14 -11.63 -20.86
N ILE A 76 -1.27 -10.64 -20.70
CA ILE A 76 -1.46 -9.49 -19.80
C ILE A 76 -1.61 -8.21 -20.64
N ASN A 77 -2.62 -7.41 -20.33
CA ASN A 77 -2.84 -6.10 -20.94
C ASN A 77 -2.50 -5.00 -19.94
N LEU A 78 -1.67 -4.04 -20.33
CA LEU A 78 -1.36 -2.84 -19.56
C LEU A 78 -2.36 -1.73 -19.86
N TYR A 79 -2.88 -1.11 -18.80
CA TYR A 79 -3.74 0.06 -18.83
C TYR A 79 -3.14 1.16 -17.97
N LEU A 80 -2.92 2.33 -18.58
CA LEU A 80 -2.36 3.49 -17.89
C LEU A 80 -3.46 4.36 -17.31
N TRP A 81 -3.26 4.90 -16.11
CA TRP A 81 -4.18 5.88 -15.53
C TRP A 81 -4.08 7.23 -16.25
N ASN A 82 -5.18 7.69 -16.86
CA ASN A 82 -5.26 9.02 -17.45
C ASN A 82 -6.04 9.95 -16.52
N ARG A 83 -5.31 10.74 -15.73
CA ARG A 83 -5.91 11.69 -14.77
C ARG A 83 -6.81 12.74 -15.42
N ASP A 84 -6.45 13.25 -16.59
CA ASP A 84 -7.23 14.30 -17.28
C ASP A 84 -8.60 13.80 -17.75
N ARG A 85 -8.66 12.54 -18.18
CA ARG A 85 -9.90 11.87 -18.60
C ARG A 85 -10.60 11.11 -17.48
N PHE A 86 -9.91 10.91 -16.36
CA PHE A 86 -10.39 10.13 -15.23
C PHE A 86 -10.74 8.68 -15.62
N GLU A 87 -9.87 8.05 -16.41
CA GLU A 87 -10.09 6.71 -16.94
C GLU A 87 -8.77 5.95 -17.16
N PHE A 88 -8.82 4.63 -17.10
CA PHE A 88 -7.75 3.74 -17.51
C PHE A 88 -7.76 3.58 -19.04
N THR A 89 -6.61 3.81 -19.67
CA THR A 89 -6.43 3.75 -21.13
C THR A 89 -5.49 2.62 -21.54
N PRO A 90 -5.87 1.76 -22.49
CA PRO A 90 -4.99 0.67 -22.93
C PRO A 90 -3.79 1.25 -23.69
N VAL A 91 -2.60 0.68 -23.46
CA VAL A 91 -1.42 0.97 -24.30
C VAL A 91 -1.60 0.38 -25.70
N GLN A 92 -0.97 1.00 -26.71
CA GLN A 92 -1.12 0.59 -28.11
C GLN A 92 -0.53 -0.80 -28.40
N ASN A 93 0.53 -1.18 -27.69
CA ASN A 93 1.32 -2.38 -27.95
C ASN A 93 0.95 -3.56 -27.04
N ASN A 94 -0.33 -3.63 -26.62
CA ASN A 94 -0.86 -4.81 -25.92
C ASN A 94 -1.00 -6.01 -26.88
N PRO A 95 -0.96 -7.26 -26.37
CA PRO A 95 -0.70 -7.65 -24.99
C PRO A 95 0.73 -8.19 -24.75
N ILE A 96 1.15 -8.24 -23.49
CA ILE A 96 2.33 -8.99 -23.02
C ILE A 96 1.98 -10.49 -23.03
N ILE A 97 2.78 -11.31 -23.70
CA ILE A 97 2.55 -12.75 -23.88
C ILE A 97 3.80 -13.57 -23.56
N SER A 98 3.59 -14.80 -23.09
CA SER A 98 4.65 -15.80 -23.09
C SER A 98 4.93 -16.24 -24.52
N HIS A 99 6.21 -16.36 -24.87
CA HIS A 99 6.66 -16.83 -26.19
C HIS A 99 7.16 -18.27 -26.17
N SER A 100 7.24 -18.92 -25.00
CA SER A 100 7.79 -20.27 -24.87
C SER A 100 6.82 -21.37 -25.33
N SER A 101 5.51 -21.11 -25.25
CA SER A 101 4.50 -22.09 -25.64
C SER A 101 3.15 -21.44 -25.97
N SER A 102 2.48 -21.94 -27.02
CA SER A 102 1.11 -21.57 -27.36
C SER A 102 0.04 -22.02 -26.33
N GLN A 103 0.44 -22.70 -25.24
CA GLN A 103 -0.46 -23.18 -24.17
C GLN A 103 0.06 -22.82 -22.78
N PHE A 104 0.76 -21.69 -22.64
CA PHE A 104 1.20 -21.14 -21.36
C PHE A 104 0.02 -20.45 -20.65
N ILE A 105 -0.56 -21.11 -19.65
CA ILE A 105 -1.64 -20.53 -18.83
C ILE A 105 -0.99 -19.77 -17.68
N ILE A 106 -1.08 -18.45 -17.71
CA ILE A 106 -0.58 -17.54 -16.68
C ILE A 106 -1.46 -17.69 -15.43
N THR A 107 -0.84 -18.00 -14.30
CA THR A 107 -1.52 -18.17 -13.01
C THR A 107 -1.07 -17.16 -11.97
N ASN A 108 0.06 -16.49 -12.17
CA ASN A 108 0.50 -15.38 -11.34
C ASN A 108 1.48 -14.47 -12.11
N VAL A 109 1.64 -13.23 -11.63
CA VAL A 109 2.72 -12.34 -12.05
C VAL A 109 3.41 -11.77 -10.82
N ILE A 110 4.71 -11.51 -10.91
CA ILE A 110 5.42 -10.60 -10.00
C ILE A 110 5.84 -9.40 -10.83
N LEU A 111 5.42 -8.22 -10.39
CA LEU A 111 5.81 -6.95 -10.98
C LEU A 111 6.93 -6.41 -10.10
N THR A 112 8.13 -6.26 -10.63
CA THR A 112 9.30 -5.64 -9.97
C THR A 112 10.38 -5.36 -11.01
N ASP A 113 11.34 -4.50 -10.69
CA ASP A 113 12.55 -4.32 -11.49
C ASP A 113 13.55 -5.47 -11.21
N LEU A 114 13.75 -6.34 -12.20
CA LEU A 114 14.57 -7.56 -12.12
C LEU A 114 15.94 -7.40 -12.76
N ASN A 115 16.10 -6.51 -13.75
CA ASN A 115 17.41 -6.20 -14.34
C ASN A 115 18.11 -5.01 -13.66
N HIS A 116 17.46 -4.39 -12.67
CA HIS A 116 17.93 -3.26 -11.90
C HIS A 116 18.18 -2.00 -12.74
N ASP A 117 17.31 -1.73 -13.73
CA ASP A 117 17.37 -0.54 -14.58
C ASP A 117 16.40 0.58 -14.17
N GLY A 118 15.61 0.37 -13.11
CA GLY A 118 14.63 1.32 -12.60
C GLY A 118 13.29 1.31 -13.35
N ARG A 119 13.05 0.34 -14.24
CA ARG A 119 11.76 0.11 -14.88
C ARG A 119 11.07 -1.11 -14.28
N LEU A 120 9.75 -1.11 -14.37
CA LEU A 120 8.95 -2.24 -13.93
C LEU A 120 9.07 -3.39 -14.95
N ASP A 121 9.54 -4.56 -14.51
CA ASP A 121 9.52 -5.80 -15.28
C ASP A 121 8.35 -6.68 -14.86
N VAL A 122 8.04 -7.68 -15.69
CA VAL A 122 6.98 -8.66 -15.43
C VAL A 122 7.58 -10.06 -15.40
N LEU A 123 7.56 -10.70 -14.24
CA LEU A 123 7.80 -12.14 -14.10
C LEU A 123 6.48 -12.89 -14.27
N LEU A 124 6.28 -13.51 -15.43
CA LEU A 124 5.16 -14.39 -15.74
C LEU A 124 5.38 -15.77 -15.12
N MET A 125 4.36 -16.28 -14.44
CA MET A 125 4.35 -17.63 -13.87
C MET A 125 3.12 -18.38 -14.36
N GLY A 126 3.31 -19.62 -14.81
CA GLY A 126 2.21 -20.39 -15.39
C GLY A 126 2.51 -21.86 -15.66
N PHE A 127 1.51 -22.55 -16.21
CA PHE A 127 1.57 -23.99 -16.49
C PHE A 127 1.28 -24.29 -17.96
N LYS A 128 1.90 -25.36 -18.47
CA LYS A 128 1.63 -25.88 -19.81
C LYS A 128 0.49 -26.90 -19.75
N ASN A 129 -0.65 -26.60 -20.39
CA ASN A 129 -1.82 -27.49 -20.50
C ASN A 129 -2.33 -28.05 -19.13
N PRO A 130 -3.00 -27.23 -18.31
CA PRO A 130 -3.45 -27.60 -16.96
C PRO A 130 -4.59 -28.64 -16.92
N SER A 131 -5.14 -29.04 -18.07
CA SER A 131 -6.26 -29.99 -18.20
C SER A 131 -5.86 -31.48 -18.18
N GLY A 132 -4.56 -31.82 -18.12
CA GLY A 132 -4.06 -33.20 -18.01
C GLY A 132 -3.61 -33.58 -16.59
N SER A 133 -3.32 -34.87 -16.34
CA SER A 133 -2.75 -35.37 -15.08
C SER A 133 -1.34 -34.79 -14.83
N TRP A 134 -1.32 -33.57 -14.28
CA TRP A 134 -0.25 -32.80 -13.62
C TRP A 134 1.16 -32.84 -14.23
N ASN A 135 1.46 -31.86 -15.08
CA ASN A 135 2.81 -31.30 -15.12
C ASN A 135 2.92 -30.35 -13.91
N LYS A 136 3.62 -30.76 -12.83
CA LYS A 136 3.76 -30.00 -11.57
C LYS A 136 4.78 -28.84 -11.66
N GLU A 137 5.17 -28.50 -12.87
CA GLU A 137 6.21 -27.52 -13.16
C GLU A 137 5.55 -26.16 -13.42
N LEU A 138 5.82 -25.21 -12.53
CA LEU A 138 5.48 -23.80 -12.71
C LEU A 138 6.59 -23.18 -13.56
N MET A 139 6.31 -22.98 -14.84
CA MET A 139 7.22 -22.31 -15.75
C MET A 139 7.27 -20.81 -15.42
N MET A 140 8.45 -20.22 -15.58
CA MET A 140 8.71 -18.83 -15.25
C MET A 140 9.42 -18.12 -16.41
N GLU A 141 8.96 -16.92 -16.76
CA GLU A 141 9.49 -16.08 -17.83
C GLU A 141 9.53 -14.61 -17.42
N ILE A 142 10.60 -13.91 -17.77
CA ILE A 142 10.77 -12.48 -17.50
C ILE A 142 10.54 -11.68 -18.78
N CYS A 143 9.64 -10.71 -18.73
CA CYS A 143 9.44 -9.69 -19.75
C CYS A 143 9.96 -8.35 -19.20
N TYR A 144 11.10 -7.88 -19.73
CA TYR A 144 11.72 -6.63 -19.26
C TYR A 144 10.98 -5.41 -19.79
N GLY A 145 10.78 -4.39 -18.95
CA GLY A 145 10.22 -3.11 -19.34
C GLY A 145 11.19 -2.31 -20.23
N ILE A 146 10.73 -1.75 -21.34
CA ILE A 146 11.60 -1.05 -22.31
C ILE A 146 11.45 0.48 -22.18
N ASP A 147 10.23 0.98 -22.28
CA ASP A 147 9.90 2.42 -22.32
C ASP A 147 8.74 2.78 -21.39
N GLY A 148 8.35 1.85 -20.52
CA GLY A 148 7.22 1.98 -19.60
C GLY A 148 5.85 1.65 -20.20
N GLN A 149 5.79 1.35 -21.50
CA GLN A 149 4.55 0.89 -22.16
C GLN A 149 4.73 -0.42 -22.93
N THR A 150 5.97 -0.75 -23.30
CA THR A 150 6.35 -1.95 -24.04
C THR A 150 7.30 -2.82 -23.24
N PHE A 151 7.23 -4.13 -23.52
CA PHE A 151 7.99 -5.16 -22.82
C PHE A 151 8.73 -6.04 -23.81
N SER A 152 9.88 -6.58 -23.39
CA SER A 152 10.67 -7.52 -24.18
C SER A 152 9.94 -8.85 -24.37
N SER A 153 10.40 -9.64 -25.33
CA SER A 153 10.06 -11.06 -25.39
C SER A 153 10.47 -11.76 -24.10
N GLY A 154 9.66 -12.73 -23.66
CA GLY A 154 9.91 -13.50 -22.43
C GLY A 154 11.23 -14.26 -22.44
N VAL A 155 12.03 -14.05 -21.39
CA VAL A 155 13.28 -14.79 -21.11
C VAL A 155 12.97 -15.88 -20.09
N HIS A 156 13.15 -17.13 -20.48
CA HIS A 156 12.91 -18.27 -19.59
C HIS A 156 13.93 -18.33 -18.45
N ILE A 157 13.46 -18.61 -17.24
CA ILE A 157 14.28 -18.91 -16.06
C ILE A 157 13.93 -20.29 -15.51
N PRO A 158 14.81 -20.93 -14.71
CA PRO A 158 14.54 -22.28 -14.20
C PRO A 158 13.18 -22.37 -13.51
N SER A 159 12.36 -23.35 -13.87
CA SER A 159 10.99 -23.49 -13.34
C SER A 159 10.94 -23.82 -11.85
N SER A 160 9.85 -23.41 -11.18
CA SER A 160 9.52 -23.83 -9.81
C SER A 160 8.62 -25.08 -9.82
N LEU A 161 8.42 -25.69 -8.66
CA LEU A 161 7.28 -26.56 -8.41
C LEU A 161 5.98 -25.75 -8.41
N SER A 162 4.84 -26.43 -8.25
CA SER A 162 3.52 -25.78 -8.21
C SER A 162 3.36 -24.71 -7.11
N SER A 163 4.17 -24.76 -6.06
CA SER A 163 4.28 -23.67 -5.08
C SER A 163 5.06 -22.52 -5.70
N HIS A 164 4.44 -21.35 -5.78
CA HIS A 164 5.09 -20.17 -6.35
C HIS A 164 6.26 -19.71 -5.45
N PRO A 165 7.36 -19.20 -6.01
CA PRO A 165 8.46 -18.72 -5.20
C PRO A 165 8.13 -17.37 -4.54
N LEU A 166 8.82 -17.07 -3.43
CA LEU A 166 8.73 -15.80 -2.71
C LEU A 166 9.82 -14.84 -3.21
N ALA A 167 9.43 -13.63 -3.62
CA ALA A 167 10.39 -12.57 -3.94
C ALA A 167 11.03 -12.00 -2.66
N ILE A 168 12.36 -11.98 -2.60
CA ILE A 168 13.15 -11.48 -1.47
C ILE A 168 14.39 -10.75 -1.97
N ASP A 169 15.02 -9.91 -1.15
CA ASP A 169 16.42 -9.53 -1.35
C ASP A 169 17.27 -10.28 -0.32
N SER A 170 17.92 -11.36 -0.78
CA SER A 170 18.70 -12.22 0.11
C SER A 170 20.15 -11.74 0.30
N GLN A 171 20.61 -10.84 -0.57
CA GLN A 171 22.00 -10.38 -0.63
C GLN A 171 22.19 -9.00 -0.02
N GLY A 172 21.10 -8.29 0.25
CA GLY A 172 21.09 -6.92 0.73
C GLY A 172 21.60 -5.93 -0.31
N SER A 173 21.44 -6.27 -1.59
CA SER A 173 21.81 -5.45 -2.74
C SER A 173 20.64 -4.68 -3.32
N MET A 174 19.43 -4.90 -2.79
CA MET A 174 18.14 -4.47 -3.32
C MET A 174 17.77 -5.06 -4.68
N ASN A 175 18.53 -6.06 -5.14
CA ASN A 175 18.12 -6.88 -6.27
C ASN A 175 17.17 -7.97 -5.78
N ILE A 176 16.16 -8.26 -6.58
CA ILE A 176 15.14 -9.21 -6.18
C ILE A 176 15.56 -10.62 -6.61
N ASP A 177 15.81 -11.46 -5.62
CA ASP A 177 15.96 -12.90 -5.73
C ASP A 177 14.60 -13.60 -5.56
N LEU A 178 14.53 -14.90 -5.87
CA LEU A 178 13.35 -15.72 -5.60
C LEU A 178 13.74 -16.90 -4.69
N LEU A 179 12.95 -17.16 -3.64
CA LEU A 179 13.11 -18.29 -2.72
C LEU A 179 11.99 -19.31 -2.95
N GLY A 180 12.34 -20.58 -3.12
CA GLY A 180 11.33 -21.62 -3.30
C GLY A 180 11.92 -22.99 -3.66
N LEU A 181 11.13 -23.81 -4.33
CA LEU A 181 11.45 -25.20 -4.67
C LEU A 181 11.54 -25.37 -6.19
N PRO A 182 12.73 -25.48 -6.79
CA PRO A 182 12.86 -25.64 -8.24
C PRO A 182 12.34 -27.01 -8.70
N SER A 183 11.78 -27.06 -9.92
CA SER A 183 11.25 -28.31 -10.50
C SER A 183 12.33 -29.37 -10.70
N SER A 184 13.58 -28.94 -10.93
CA SER A 184 14.74 -29.80 -11.14
C SER A 184 15.27 -30.47 -9.87
N LEU A 185 14.99 -29.91 -8.69
CA LEU A 185 15.40 -30.45 -7.39
C LEU A 185 14.21 -30.46 -6.42
N PRO A 186 13.21 -31.35 -6.63
CA PRO A 186 12.03 -31.40 -5.79
C PRO A 186 12.42 -31.65 -4.33
N SER A 187 11.87 -30.86 -3.40
CA SER A 187 12.10 -30.92 -1.95
C SER A 187 13.38 -30.26 -1.43
N VAL A 188 14.18 -29.62 -2.27
CA VAL A 188 15.34 -28.83 -1.81
C VAL A 188 15.04 -27.35 -2.07
N PHE A 189 14.97 -26.56 -1.00
CA PHE A 189 14.89 -25.11 -1.16
C PHE A 189 16.14 -24.59 -1.86
N LYS A 190 15.91 -23.75 -2.87
CA LYS A 190 16.96 -23.03 -3.57
C LYS A 190 16.59 -21.56 -3.67
N LEU A 191 17.62 -20.77 -3.89
CA LEU A 191 17.48 -19.38 -4.28
C LEU A 191 17.70 -19.30 -5.78
N TRP A 192 16.75 -18.74 -6.51
CA TRP A 192 17.04 -18.13 -7.80
C TRP A 192 17.73 -16.81 -7.48
N ARG A 193 19.06 -16.83 -7.46
CA ARG A 193 19.86 -15.64 -7.25
C ARG A 193 19.85 -14.81 -8.50
N ASN A 194 19.49 -13.55 -8.36
CA ASN A 194 19.54 -12.57 -9.42
C ASN A 194 21.00 -12.21 -9.71
N ASN A 195 21.42 -12.43 -10.96
CA ASN A 195 22.79 -12.19 -11.41
C ASN A 195 22.99 -10.77 -11.97
N HIS A 196 21.94 -9.97 -12.13
CA HIS A 196 22.05 -8.56 -12.49
C HIS A 196 22.58 -7.77 -11.30
N GLY A 197 23.89 -7.85 -11.04
CA GLY A 197 24.54 -7.00 -10.05
C GLY A 197 24.49 -5.52 -10.44
N HIS A 198 24.82 -4.65 -9.49
CA HIS A 198 24.97 -3.18 -9.59
C HIS A 198 25.98 -2.70 -10.69
N HIS A 199 26.41 -3.56 -11.61
CA HIS A 199 27.29 -3.22 -12.72
C HIS A 199 26.52 -2.46 -13.80
N GLN A 200 26.74 -1.15 -13.84
CA GLN A 200 26.25 -0.15 -14.79
C GLN A 200 26.59 -0.40 -16.28
N ASN A 201 26.85 -1.62 -16.73
CA ASN A 201 27.27 -1.92 -18.11
C ASN A 201 26.81 -3.30 -18.62
N SER A 202 25.75 -3.90 -18.11
CA SER A 202 25.13 -5.06 -18.78
C SER A 202 24.29 -4.57 -19.96
N GLY A 203 24.95 -4.21 -21.07
CA GLY A 203 24.26 -4.09 -22.35
C GLY A 203 23.51 -5.38 -22.69
N LEU A 204 22.58 -5.32 -23.65
CA LEU A 204 21.74 -6.42 -24.15
C LEU A 204 22.50 -7.69 -24.67
N ASN A 205 23.83 -7.73 -24.50
CA ASN A 205 24.72 -8.82 -24.91
C ASN A 205 25.29 -9.63 -23.73
N ASP A 206 24.81 -9.46 -22.49
CA ASP A 206 25.20 -10.36 -21.41
C ASP A 206 24.59 -11.75 -21.68
N THR A 207 25.46 -12.72 -21.95
CA THR A 207 25.06 -14.11 -22.22
C THR A 207 24.77 -14.89 -20.94
N ASN A 208 24.98 -14.29 -19.76
CA ASN A 208 24.70 -14.95 -18.50
C ASN A 208 23.19 -15.09 -18.28
N PRO A 209 22.73 -16.20 -17.70
CA PRO A 209 21.33 -16.34 -17.33
C PRO A 209 20.97 -15.29 -16.27
N PRO A 210 19.78 -14.67 -16.35
CA PRO A 210 19.37 -13.63 -15.40
C PRO A 210 19.29 -14.15 -13.96
N PHE A 211 19.01 -15.45 -13.80
CA PHE A 211 18.94 -16.14 -12.53
C PHE A 211 19.78 -17.41 -12.53
N GLU A 212 20.47 -17.66 -11.41
CA GLU A 212 21.17 -18.92 -11.12
C GLU A 212 20.60 -19.58 -9.88
N LEU A 213 20.41 -20.91 -9.92
CA LEU A 213 20.00 -21.68 -8.76
C LEU A 213 21.19 -21.93 -7.83
N VAL A 214 21.14 -21.32 -6.65
CA VAL A 214 22.16 -21.45 -5.60
C VAL A 214 21.57 -21.97 -4.30
N ASP A 215 22.45 -22.37 -3.38
CA ASP A 215 22.04 -22.71 -2.02
C ASP A 215 21.52 -21.47 -1.28
N ILE A 216 20.48 -21.69 -0.48
CA ILE A 216 19.89 -20.62 0.34
C ILE A 216 20.89 -20.14 1.39
N PRO A 217 20.96 -18.83 1.70
CA PRO A 217 21.84 -18.29 2.72
C PRO A 217 21.26 -18.49 4.13
N PHE A 218 20.82 -19.69 4.48
CA PHE A 218 20.14 -19.98 5.75
C PHE A 218 21.10 -20.65 6.73
N ARG A 219 21.02 -20.27 8.00
CA ARG A 219 21.77 -20.85 9.11
C ARG A 219 20.84 -21.71 9.96
N GLY A 220 20.97 -23.02 9.78
CA GLY A 220 20.13 -24.01 10.44
C GLY A 220 19.57 -24.99 9.43
N GLN A 221 18.96 -26.06 9.94
CA GLN A 221 18.27 -27.02 9.09
C GLN A 221 16.88 -26.46 8.72
N LEU A 222 16.65 -26.24 7.43
CA LEU A 222 15.32 -25.89 6.92
C LEU A 222 14.52 -27.18 6.70
N ASP A 223 13.80 -27.61 7.73
CA ASP A 223 12.81 -28.69 7.63
C ASP A 223 11.42 -28.10 7.39
N CYS A 224 11.16 -27.73 6.14
CA CYS A 224 9.89 -27.16 5.72
C CYS A 224 9.46 -27.79 4.39
N LYS A 225 8.23 -28.28 4.33
CA LYS A 225 7.59 -28.63 3.07
C LYS A 225 6.61 -27.52 2.71
N LEU A 226 6.90 -26.77 1.65
CA LEU A 226 6.09 -25.61 1.25
C LEU A 226 4.72 -26.07 0.72
N PRO A 227 3.59 -25.66 1.33
CA PRO A 227 2.26 -25.98 0.82
C PRO A 227 1.96 -25.20 -0.46
N ASN A 228 0.96 -25.68 -1.22
CA ASN A 228 0.41 -24.95 -2.37
C ASN A 228 -1.12 -24.86 -2.25
N PRO A 229 -1.71 -23.69 -1.93
CA PRO A 229 -1.02 -22.41 -1.70
C PRO A 229 -0.34 -22.29 -0.32
N HIS A 230 0.65 -21.41 -0.21
CA HIS A 230 1.25 -20.98 1.07
C HIS A 230 1.02 -19.47 1.33
N SER A 231 1.38 -19.00 2.53
CA SER A 231 1.26 -17.60 2.96
C SER A 231 2.62 -17.04 3.42
N SER A 232 3.69 -17.44 2.72
CA SER A 232 5.04 -16.98 3.07
C SER A 232 5.19 -15.50 2.76
N ALA A 233 5.92 -14.77 3.60
CA ALA A 233 6.05 -13.32 3.56
C ALA A 233 7.50 -12.88 3.81
N PHE A 234 7.82 -11.67 3.34
CA PHE A 234 9.12 -11.01 3.54
C PHE A 234 8.91 -9.64 4.19
N ILE A 235 8.95 -9.62 5.53
CA ILE A 235 8.48 -8.51 6.38
C ILE A 235 9.27 -8.48 7.70
N ASP A 236 9.40 -7.30 8.31
CA ASP A 236 10.04 -7.12 9.63
C ASP A 236 9.15 -7.72 10.74
N LEU A 237 9.63 -8.76 11.42
CA LEU A 237 8.89 -9.48 12.46
C LEU A 237 9.52 -9.40 13.85
N ASP A 238 10.79 -9.01 13.96
CA ASP A 238 11.47 -8.80 15.25
C ASP A 238 11.56 -7.31 15.66
N GLY A 239 11.22 -6.39 14.75
CA GLY A 239 11.08 -4.96 14.98
C GLY A 239 12.35 -4.14 14.76
N ASP A 240 13.36 -4.68 14.06
CA ASP A 240 14.60 -4.00 13.71
C ASP A 240 14.55 -3.21 12.37
N CYS A 241 13.38 -3.17 11.72
CA CYS A 241 13.14 -2.55 10.42
C CYS A 241 13.90 -3.20 9.25
N LEU A 242 14.37 -4.44 9.41
CA LEU A 242 14.91 -5.29 8.36
C LEU A 242 13.89 -6.40 8.06
N ALA A 243 13.64 -6.68 6.78
CA ALA A 243 12.67 -7.72 6.44
C ALA A 243 13.21 -9.13 6.77
N ASP A 244 12.40 -9.89 7.49
CA ASP A 244 12.57 -11.30 7.85
C ASP A 244 11.73 -12.19 6.93
N ILE A 245 12.00 -13.50 6.97
CA ILE A 245 11.25 -14.48 6.18
C ILE A 245 10.28 -15.24 7.09
N PHE A 246 8.98 -15.14 6.80
CA PHE A 246 7.95 -16.03 7.33
C PHE A 246 7.65 -17.14 6.32
N LEU A 247 7.78 -18.40 6.72
CA LEU A 247 7.41 -19.56 5.91
C LEU A 247 6.23 -20.29 6.52
N THR A 248 5.21 -20.59 5.71
CA THR A 248 4.21 -21.61 6.05
C THR A 248 4.71 -22.96 5.58
N CYS A 249 4.60 -23.98 6.44
CA CYS A 249 5.04 -25.33 6.14
C CYS A 249 3.87 -26.32 6.33
N GLU A 250 3.85 -27.39 5.54
CA GLU A 250 2.99 -28.54 5.81
C GLU A 250 3.43 -29.21 7.12
N GLY A 251 2.49 -29.45 8.03
CA GLY A 251 2.71 -30.24 9.24
C GLY A 251 1.93 -31.55 9.22
N SER A 252 1.89 -32.23 10.38
CA SER A 252 1.19 -33.51 10.51
C SER A 252 -0.34 -33.34 10.58
N SER A 253 -1.09 -34.33 10.08
CA SER A 253 -2.55 -34.41 10.23
C SER A 253 -3.33 -33.15 9.80
N SER A 254 -2.94 -32.55 8.66
CA SER A 254 -3.56 -31.34 8.08
C SER A 254 -3.44 -30.07 8.94
N GLN A 255 -2.57 -30.06 9.96
CA GLN A 255 -2.17 -28.86 10.69
C GLN A 255 -0.91 -28.28 10.04
N GLN A 256 -0.95 -27.03 9.63
CA GLN A 256 0.22 -26.32 9.11
C GLN A 256 1.12 -25.88 10.28
N THR A 257 2.40 -25.74 10.00
CA THR A 257 3.39 -25.11 10.89
C THR A 257 3.90 -23.84 10.24
N TYR A 258 4.63 -23.05 11.01
CA TYR A 258 5.33 -21.88 10.49
C TYR A 258 6.77 -21.86 11.00
N GLN A 259 7.63 -21.18 10.25
CA GLN A 259 8.98 -20.83 10.64
C GLN A 259 9.24 -19.35 10.36
N ILE A 260 9.95 -18.68 11.25
CA ILE A 260 10.38 -17.29 11.11
C ILE A 260 11.91 -17.28 11.12
N TRP A 261 12.49 -16.75 10.05
CA TRP A 261 13.92 -16.66 9.85
C TRP A 261 14.33 -15.19 9.84
N THR A 262 15.08 -14.76 10.86
CA THR A 262 15.48 -13.36 10.97
C THR A 262 16.69 -13.05 10.11
N ASN A 263 16.68 -11.87 9.50
CA ASN A 263 17.75 -11.44 8.60
C ASN A 263 18.99 -10.99 9.40
N SER A 264 20.08 -11.75 9.30
CA SER A 264 21.35 -11.44 9.95
C SER A 264 22.36 -10.78 9.00
N LYS A 265 21.86 -10.09 7.97
CA LYS A 265 22.64 -9.39 6.92
C LYS A 265 23.61 -10.33 6.20
N SER A 266 24.91 -9.99 6.22
CA SER A 266 25.98 -10.80 5.60
C SER A 266 26.11 -12.21 6.16
N GLN A 267 25.50 -12.46 7.32
CA GLN A 267 25.45 -13.79 7.92
C GLN A 267 24.32 -14.66 7.35
N GLY A 268 23.40 -14.10 6.55
CA GLY A 268 22.24 -14.80 6.01
C GLY A 268 21.06 -14.79 6.98
N PHE A 269 20.13 -15.73 6.83
CA PHE A 269 18.92 -15.84 7.65
C PHE A 269 19.06 -16.89 8.74
N THR A 270 18.64 -16.60 9.96
CA THR A 270 18.74 -17.52 11.12
C THR A 270 17.35 -17.91 11.62
N LEU A 271 17.11 -19.19 11.90
CA LEU A 271 15.82 -19.63 12.45
C LEU A 271 15.62 -19.00 13.83
N ALA A 272 14.61 -18.14 13.95
CA ALA A 272 14.28 -17.44 15.19
C ALA A 272 13.09 -18.09 15.91
N ARG A 273 12.02 -18.42 15.18
CA ARG A 273 10.80 -19.02 15.73
C ARG A 273 10.26 -20.11 14.83
N GLU A 274 9.58 -21.06 15.45
CA GLU A 274 8.75 -22.03 14.76
C GLU A 274 7.59 -22.46 15.65
N GLY A 275 6.52 -22.96 15.05
CA GLY A 275 5.40 -23.46 15.81
C GLY A 275 4.29 -24.02 14.93
N ALA A 276 3.24 -24.52 15.59
CA ALA A 276 2.05 -24.99 14.91
C ALA A 276 1.06 -23.85 14.73
N LEU A 277 0.54 -23.67 13.52
CA LEU A 277 -0.59 -22.81 13.27
C LEU A 277 -1.88 -23.49 13.75
N PRO A 278 -2.95 -22.73 14.06
CA PRO A 278 -4.26 -23.31 14.29
C PRO A 278 -4.70 -24.24 13.15
N LYS A 279 -5.48 -25.28 13.47
CA LYS A 279 -5.95 -26.23 12.45
C LYS A 279 -6.84 -25.53 11.42
N ALA A 280 -6.71 -25.98 10.16
CA ALA A 280 -7.45 -25.42 9.03
C ALA A 280 -7.25 -23.91 8.82
N THR A 281 -6.07 -23.39 9.17
CA THR A 281 -5.62 -22.04 8.83
C THR A 281 -5.66 -21.84 7.31
N LYS A 282 -6.13 -20.65 6.91
CA LYS A 282 -6.23 -20.17 5.53
C LYS A 282 -5.12 -19.16 5.27
N GLN A 283 -5.26 -18.32 4.25
CA GLN A 283 -4.26 -17.30 3.96
C GLN A 283 -4.01 -16.40 5.18
N ILE A 284 -2.73 -16.10 5.41
CA ILE A 284 -2.24 -15.19 6.45
C ILE A 284 -1.86 -13.87 5.78
N THR A 285 -2.33 -12.77 6.37
CA THR A 285 -1.99 -11.40 6.02
C THR A 285 -1.45 -10.70 7.25
N PHE A 286 -0.69 -9.62 7.06
CA PHE A 286 0.06 -8.98 8.14
C PHE A 286 -0.26 -7.49 8.22
N ALA A 287 -0.46 -6.98 9.43
CA ALA A 287 -0.64 -5.55 9.71
C ALA A 287 -0.47 -5.29 11.21
N ASP A 288 -0.08 -4.07 11.60
CA ASP A 288 -0.11 -3.60 12.99
C ASP A 288 -1.56 -3.26 13.38
N VAL A 289 -2.26 -4.20 14.00
CA VAL A 289 -3.72 -4.11 14.18
C VAL A 289 -4.08 -3.14 15.29
N ASP A 290 -3.31 -3.11 16.36
CA ASP A 290 -3.60 -2.31 17.56
C ASP A 290 -2.66 -1.13 17.79
N ARG A 291 -1.77 -0.87 16.82
CA ARG A 291 -0.94 0.33 16.75
C ARG A 291 0.08 0.37 17.89
N ASP A 292 0.74 -0.77 18.12
CA ASP A 292 1.82 -0.93 19.09
C ASP A 292 3.22 -0.87 18.44
N GLY A 293 3.29 -0.73 17.10
CA GLY A 293 4.52 -0.68 16.34
C GLY A 293 5.10 -2.06 16.02
N THR A 294 4.30 -3.11 16.11
CA THR A 294 4.67 -4.48 15.73
C THR A 294 3.72 -5.02 14.67
N ILE A 295 4.19 -5.95 13.84
CA ILE A 295 3.38 -6.51 12.75
C ILE A 295 2.70 -7.80 13.22
N ASP A 296 1.37 -7.81 13.25
CA ASP A 296 0.54 -8.93 13.69
C ASP A 296 0.14 -9.87 12.54
N MET A 297 -0.29 -11.08 12.87
CA MET A 297 -0.88 -12.02 11.91
C MET A 297 -2.41 -11.93 11.91
N ILE A 298 -3.00 -11.78 10.73
CA ILE A 298 -4.45 -11.84 10.49
C ILE A 298 -4.73 -13.03 9.59
N PHE A 299 -5.59 -13.95 10.02
CA PHE A 299 -5.92 -15.13 9.23
C PHE A 299 -7.28 -15.70 9.61
N ALA A 300 -7.81 -16.61 8.79
CA ALA A 300 -9.01 -17.36 9.14
C ALA A 300 -8.69 -18.83 9.40
N THR A 301 -9.48 -19.47 10.28
CA THR A 301 -9.56 -20.93 10.38
C THR A 301 -10.94 -21.38 9.97
N CYS A 302 -11.03 -22.42 9.14
CA CYS A 302 -12.30 -23.04 8.76
C CYS A 302 -12.24 -24.56 8.91
N PRO A 303 -12.42 -25.13 10.13
CA PRO A 303 -12.45 -26.59 10.33
C PRO A 303 -13.51 -27.29 9.49
N THR A 304 -14.66 -26.63 9.27
CA THR A 304 -15.67 -26.98 8.28
C THR A 304 -16.01 -25.74 7.46
N THR A 305 -16.68 -25.90 6.32
CA THR A 305 -17.11 -24.77 5.47
C THR A 305 -17.99 -23.77 6.22
N ASP A 306 -18.78 -24.27 7.19
CA ASP A 306 -19.77 -23.48 7.92
C ASP A 306 -19.27 -22.95 9.27
N GLN A 307 -18.03 -23.28 9.63
CA GLN A 307 -17.42 -22.87 10.89
C GLN A 307 -16.12 -22.16 10.61
N CYS A 308 -16.22 -20.93 10.08
CA CYS A 308 -15.07 -20.06 9.92
C CYS A 308 -14.97 -19.05 11.06
N SER A 309 -13.74 -18.72 11.46
CA SER A 309 -13.44 -17.61 12.36
C SER A 309 -12.21 -16.86 11.86
N ILE A 310 -12.25 -15.53 11.97
CA ILE A 310 -11.11 -14.64 11.73
C ILE A 310 -10.35 -14.52 13.04
N HIS A 311 -9.02 -14.49 12.98
CA HIS A 311 -8.17 -14.35 14.14
C HIS A 311 -7.11 -13.28 13.91
N VAL A 312 -6.71 -12.65 15.01
CA VAL A 312 -5.51 -11.81 15.09
C VAL A 312 -4.59 -12.42 16.13
N ALA A 313 -3.40 -12.85 15.72
CA ALA A 313 -2.34 -13.24 16.62
C ALA A 313 -1.35 -12.09 16.72
N TYR A 314 -1.33 -11.45 17.89
CA TYR A 314 -0.55 -10.25 18.12
C TYR A 314 0.93 -10.60 18.32
N ASN A 315 1.81 -9.83 17.70
CA ASN A 315 3.25 -10.03 17.79
C ASN A 315 3.77 -9.45 19.11
N GLN A 316 4.00 -10.34 20.08
CA GLN A 316 4.45 -9.90 21.40
C GLN A 316 5.91 -9.49 21.32
N GLN A 317 6.18 -8.19 21.38
CA GLN A 317 7.52 -7.62 21.46
C GLN A 317 7.66 -6.63 22.63
N ILE A 318 8.86 -6.12 22.85
CA ILE A 318 9.12 -4.99 23.75
C ILE A 318 8.21 -3.80 23.37
N PRO A 319 7.44 -3.27 24.33
CA PRO A 319 6.45 -2.23 24.06
C PRO A 319 7.09 -0.88 23.79
N LEU A 320 6.33 0.09 23.28
CA LEU A 320 6.74 1.49 23.25
C LEU A 320 6.85 2.05 24.68
N CYS A 321 7.86 2.89 24.94
CA CYS A 321 7.99 3.55 26.24
C CYS A 321 6.85 4.55 26.50
N ASP A 322 6.34 4.56 27.74
CA ASP A 322 5.43 5.59 28.20
C ASP A 322 6.10 6.97 28.16
N ASN A 323 5.32 8.01 27.86
CA ASN A 323 5.79 9.40 27.74
C ASN A 323 6.55 9.95 28.97
N ALA A 324 6.49 9.29 30.13
CA ALA A 324 7.03 9.75 31.40
C ALA A 324 8.41 9.18 31.76
N SER A 325 8.90 8.12 31.10
CA SER A 325 10.13 7.42 31.50
C SER A 325 10.96 6.96 30.30
N PRO A 326 12.22 7.41 30.16
CA PRO A 326 13.14 6.84 29.18
C PRO A 326 13.49 5.39 29.52
N SER A 327 13.81 4.58 28.52
CA SER A 327 14.21 3.19 28.74
C SER A 327 15.51 3.14 29.54
N THR A 328 15.51 2.44 30.68
CA THR A 328 16.70 2.34 31.54
C THR A 328 17.50 1.06 31.26
N TYR A 329 16.84 0.00 30.74
CA TYR A 329 17.45 -1.31 30.47
C TYR A 329 16.84 -2.05 29.25
N GLY A 330 16.31 -1.33 28.25
CA GLY A 330 15.70 -1.95 27.06
C GLY A 330 14.35 -2.63 27.31
N GLU A 331 13.67 -2.29 28.42
CA GLU A 331 12.33 -2.80 28.77
C GLU A 331 11.23 -2.29 27.83
N CYS A 332 11.51 -1.20 27.09
CA CYS A 332 10.62 -0.59 26.12
C CYS A 332 11.44 0.11 25.01
N ARG A 333 10.82 0.35 23.86
CA ARG A 333 11.39 1.09 22.74
C ARG A 333 11.21 2.59 22.92
N ASP A 334 12.30 3.33 22.86
CA ASP A 334 12.23 4.78 22.80
C ASP A 334 11.70 5.23 21.43
N HIS A 335 10.86 6.26 21.40
CA HIS A 335 10.34 6.86 20.16
C HIS A 335 11.43 7.31 19.16
N GLN A 336 12.64 7.57 19.66
CA GLN A 336 13.82 7.94 18.85
C GLN A 336 14.56 6.73 18.27
N THR A 337 14.26 5.52 18.72
CA THR A 337 14.92 4.26 18.35
C THR A 337 13.89 3.13 18.20
N LEU A 338 12.92 3.28 17.29
CA LEU A 338 11.87 2.29 17.09
C LEU A 338 12.34 1.01 16.39
N CYS A 339 13.38 1.12 15.55
CA CYS A 339 14.00 0.01 14.85
C CYS A 339 15.04 -0.65 15.77
N THR A 340 14.58 -1.58 16.60
CA THR A 340 15.41 -2.34 17.53
C THR A 340 14.83 -3.73 17.65
N ALA A 341 15.64 -4.72 17.27
CA ALA A 341 15.30 -6.13 17.34
C ALA A 341 14.88 -6.52 18.75
N ASP A 342 13.75 -7.21 18.87
CA ASP A 342 13.39 -7.95 20.07
C ASP A 342 13.73 -9.43 19.87
N PRO A 343 14.81 -9.96 20.47
CA PRO A 343 15.16 -11.36 20.33
C PRO A 343 14.15 -12.32 20.96
N ASN A 344 13.17 -11.82 21.74
CA ASN A 344 12.12 -12.58 22.42
C ASN A 344 10.73 -12.45 21.75
N PHE A 345 10.63 -11.80 20.58
CA PHE A 345 9.37 -11.66 19.84
C PHE A 345 8.64 -13.00 19.67
N LYS A 346 7.31 -13.06 19.78
CA LYS A 346 6.59 -14.34 19.62
C LYS A 346 5.12 -14.16 19.29
N PHE A 347 4.57 -15.19 18.66
CA PHE A 347 3.13 -15.35 18.45
C PHE A 347 2.57 -16.41 19.39
N SER A 348 1.42 -16.13 20.00
CA SER A 348 0.63 -17.11 20.74
C SER A 348 -0.69 -17.33 20.01
N PHE A 349 -1.16 -18.58 19.99
CA PHE A 349 -2.44 -18.96 19.41
C PHE A 349 -3.38 -19.54 20.49
N GLU A 350 -3.11 -19.26 21.76
CA GLU A 350 -3.89 -19.75 22.89
C GLU A 350 -5.22 -19.00 22.99
N PRO A 351 -6.37 -19.69 22.85
CA PRO A 351 -7.67 -19.03 22.93
C PRO A 351 -7.92 -18.37 24.29
N GLY A 352 -8.51 -17.18 24.28
CA GLY A 352 -8.91 -16.46 25.49
C GLY A 352 -7.81 -15.63 26.15
N GLN A 353 -6.63 -15.54 25.52
CA GLN A 353 -5.58 -14.60 25.91
C GLN A 353 -5.68 -13.30 25.10
N SER A 354 -5.21 -12.18 25.67
CA SER A 354 -5.16 -10.89 24.96
C SER A 354 -4.21 -10.90 23.76
N THR A 355 -3.35 -11.90 23.64
CA THR A 355 -2.38 -12.10 22.55
C THR A 355 -3.01 -12.79 21.33
N PHE A 356 -4.24 -13.30 21.44
CA PHE A 356 -4.93 -13.99 20.36
C PHE A 356 -6.44 -13.71 20.36
N SER A 357 -6.88 -12.86 19.43
CA SER A 357 -8.30 -12.52 19.25
C SER A 357 -8.98 -13.42 18.22
N SER A 358 -10.26 -13.74 18.46
CA SER A 358 -11.04 -14.61 17.57
C SER A 358 -12.47 -14.08 17.34
N PHE A 359 -12.87 -14.02 16.07
CA PHE A 359 -14.15 -13.49 15.61
C PHE A 359 -14.85 -14.51 14.72
N SER A 360 -16.00 -15.02 15.18
CA SER A 360 -16.76 -16.02 14.44
C SER A 360 -17.50 -15.40 13.25
N ILE A 361 -17.31 -15.95 12.05
CA ILE A 361 -18.01 -15.51 10.83
C ILE A 361 -19.51 -15.69 10.97
N SER A 362 -19.98 -16.81 11.54
CA SER A 362 -21.41 -17.06 11.71
C SER A 362 -22.09 -16.13 12.72
N LYS A 363 -21.32 -15.50 13.62
CA LYS A 363 -21.81 -14.42 14.50
C LYS A 363 -21.86 -13.07 13.80
N LEU A 364 -20.85 -12.76 12.98
CA LEU A 364 -20.79 -11.51 12.20
C LEU A 364 -21.82 -11.50 11.07
N PHE A 365 -21.96 -12.62 10.38
CA PHE A 365 -22.79 -12.81 9.19
C PHE A 365 -23.57 -14.13 9.29
N PRO A 366 -24.70 -14.16 10.02
CA PRO A 366 -25.50 -15.37 10.17
C PRO A 366 -25.99 -15.91 8.81
N GLY A 367 -25.77 -17.21 8.56
CA GLY A 367 -26.15 -17.88 7.31
C GLY A 367 -25.15 -17.75 6.16
N TYR A 368 -23.94 -17.23 6.44
CA TYR A 368 -22.87 -17.07 5.46
C TYR A 368 -21.56 -17.74 5.89
N ASN A 369 -20.80 -18.18 4.89
CA ASN A 369 -19.47 -18.77 4.99
C ASN A 369 -18.42 -17.80 4.43
N LEU A 370 -17.18 -17.93 4.91
CA LEU A 370 -16.05 -17.18 4.35
C LEU A 370 -15.59 -17.83 3.03
N VAL A 371 -15.33 -17.02 2.00
CA VAL A 371 -14.69 -17.47 0.76
C VAL A 371 -13.17 -17.45 0.96
N THR A 372 -12.52 -18.59 0.78
CA THR A 372 -11.07 -18.76 1.04
C THR A 372 -10.25 -19.08 -0.20
N SER A 373 -10.90 -19.37 -1.33
CA SER A 373 -10.28 -19.71 -2.61
C SER A 373 -11.30 -19.66 -3.74
N LEU A 374 -10.82 -19.45 -4.96
CA LEU A 374 -11.61 -19.58 -6.18
C LEU A 374 -11.59 -21.02 -6.73
N SER A 375 -12.65 -21.39 -7.42
CA SER A 375 -12.76 -22.70 -8.09
C SER A 375 -12.09 -22.67 -9.46
N ALA A 376 -11.78 -23.84 -10.03
CA ALA A 376 -11.24 -23.94 -11.39
C ALA A 376 -12.18 -23.39 -12.49
N LYS A 377 -13.48 -23.26 -12.19
CA LYS A 377 -14.46 -22.60 -13.07
C LYS A 377 -14.28 -21.08 -13.10
N ASP A 378 -13.70 -20.53 -12.04
CA ASP A 378 -13.51 -19.10 -11.83
C ASP A 378 -12.07 -18.66 -11.99
N PHE A 379 -11.08 -19.56 -11.98
CA PHE A 379 -9.69 -19.23 -12.25
C PHE A 379 -8.93 -20.53 -12.53
N ILE A 380 -8.19 -20.61 -13.62
CA ILE A 380 -7.36 -21.78 -13.93
C ILE A 380 -6.08 -21.67 -13.10
N GLY A 381 -5.89 -22.61 -12.18
CA GLY A 381 -4.75 -22.63 -11.26
C GLY A 381 -5.14 -22.30 -9.82
N THR A 382 -4.15 -22.23 -8.94
CA THR A 382 -4.37 -21.93 -7.52
C THR A 382 -4.61 -20.43 -7.32
N SER A 383 -5.81 -20.07 -6.86
CA SER A 383 -6.15 -18.69 -6.48
C SER A 383 -6.78 -18.69 -5.09
N PRO A 384 -5.98 -18.51 -4.02
CA PRO A 384 -6.51 -18.32 -2.69
C PRO A 384 -7.13 -16.92 -2.56
N VAL A 385 -8.15 -16.80 -1.70
CA VAL A 385 -8.77 -15.52 -1.37
C VAL A 385 -8.37 -15.18 0.07
N SER A 386 -7.56 -14.13 0.22
CA SER A 386 -7.10 -13.61 1.51
C SER A 386 -8.04 -12.53 2.05
N ILE A 387 -7.94 -12.29 3.35
CA ILE A 387 -8.54 -11.11 3.98
C ILE A 387 -7.63 -9.93 3.62
N GLN A 388 -8.19 -8.87 3.04
CA GLN A 388 -7.45 -7.66 2.71
C GLN A 388 -7.46 -6.71 3.90
N THR A 389 -6.33 -6.02 4.11
CA THR A 389 -6.17 -5.00 5.14
C THR A 389 -6.04 -3.63 4.50
N GLY A 390 -6.63 -2.61 5.12
CA GLY A 390 -6.53 -1.23 4.68
C GLY A 390 -7.27 -0.32 5.66
N ASP A 391 -6.75 0.87 5.90
CA ASP A 391 -7.36 1.86 6.80
C ASP A 391 -8.26 2.79 5.98
N PHE A 392 -9.53 2.43 5.82
CA PHE A 392 -10.43 3.14 4.91
C PHE A 392 -10.95 4.45 5.52
N ASP A 393 -10.98 4.56 6.85
CA ASP A 393 -11.46 5.77 7.54
C ASP A 393 -10.34 6.67 8.08
N LEU A 394 -9.09 6.31 7.79
CA LEU A 394 -7.86 7.00 8.14
C LEU A 394 -7.66 7.14 9.66
N ASP A 395 -8.27 6.27 10.48
CA ASP A 395 -8.21 6.35 11.94
C ASP A 395 -6.87 5.87 12.55
N GLY A 396 -6.02 5.28 11.71
CA GLY A 396 -4.71 4.73 12.03
C GLY A 396 -4.73 3.26 12.45
N PHE A 397 -5.85 2.57 12.27
CA PHE A 397 -5.97 1.14 12.53
C PHE A 397 -6.46 0.42 11.26
N PRO A 398 -5.80 -0.67 10.83
CA PRO A 398 -6.24 -1.44 9.67
C PRO A 398 -7.66 -1.99 9.83
N ASP A 399 -8.50 -1.80 8.83
CA ASP A 399 -9.80 -2.45 8.65
C ASP A 399 -9.68 -3.70 7.77
N LEU A 400 -10.73 -4.52 7.75
CA LEU A 400 -10.75 -5.77 6.98
C LEU A 400 -11.76 -5.74 5.85
N LEU A 401 -11.34 -6.21 4.67
CA LEU A 401 -12.22 -6.49 3.54
C LEU A 401 -12.15 -7.98 3.21
N LEU A 402 -13.32 -8.62 3.19
CA LEU A 402 -13.43 -10.07 2.95
C LEU A 402 -14.64 -10.40 2.07
N LEU A 403 -14.67 -11.63 1.55
CA LEU A 403 -15.78 -12.15 0.76
C LEU A 403 -16.54 -13.23 1.54
N ILE A 404 -17.87 -13.12 1.58
CA ILE A 404 -18.76 -14.15 2.16
C ILE A 404 -19.70 -14.73 1.13
N THR A 405 -20.13 -15.97 1.32
CA THR A 405 -21.10 -16.67 0.45
C THR A 405 -22.22 -17.28 1.30
N PRO A 406 -23.48 -17.30 0.84
CA PRO A 406 -24.56 -17.98 1.58
C PRO A 406 -24.24 -19.46 1.80
N HIS A 407 -24.69 -20.03 2.92
CA HIS A 407 -24.58 -21.47 3.17
C HIS A 407 -25.16 -22.29 2.01
N GLY A 408 -24.53 -23.42 1.70
CA GLY A 408 -24.99 -24.33 0.64
C GLY A 408 -24.77 -23.82 -0.81
N SER A 409 -24.24 -22.61 -1.00
CA SER A 409 -23.78 -22.16 -2.31
C SER A 409 -22.40 -22.74 -2.60
N ASP A 410 -22.14 -23.12 -3.86
CA ASP A 410 -20.79 -23.51 -4.29
C ASP A 410 -19.84 -22.35 -3.96
N SER A 411 -18.80 -22.60 -3.16
CA SER A 411 -17.86 -21.59 -2.69
C SER A 411 -17.34 -20.75 -3.86
N GLY A 412 -17.71 -19.47 -3.90
CA GLY A 412 -17.30 -18.51 -4.93
C GLY A 412 -18.33 -18.23 -6.03
N SER A 413 -19.39 -19.02 -6.18
CA SER A 413 -20.44 -18.78 -7.21
C SER A 413 -21.33 -17.57 -6.91
N SER A 414 -21.58 -17.30 -5.62
CA SER A 414 -22.26 -16.11 -5.15
C SER A 414 -21.53 -15.54 -3.93
N ALA A 415 -20.55 -14.66 -4.16
CA ALA A 415 -19.82 -14.02 -3.08
C ALA A 415 -20.17 -12.53 -2.96
N THR A 416 -20.31 -12.07 -1.73
CA THR A 416 -20.59 -10.68 -1.36
C THR A 416 -19.39 -10.11 -0.60
N PRO A 417 -18.81 -8.99 -1.04
CA PRO A 417 -17.76 -8.32 -0.29
C PRO A 417 -18.34 -7.65 0.96
N ARG A 418 -17.62 -7.72 2.08
CA ARG A 418 -17.98 -7.07 3.34
C ARG A 418 -16.79 -6.31 3.89
N LEU A 419 -17.02 -5.04 4.22
CA LEU A 419 -16.09 -4.16 4.90
C LEU A 419 -16.34 -4.22 6.40
N LEU A 420 -15.33 -4.60 7.18
CA LEU A 420 -15.39 -4.67 8.62
C LEU A 420 -14.50 -3.58 9.22
N LYS A 421 -15.11 -2.72 10.02
CA LYS A 421 -14.43 -1.63 10.71
C LYS A 421 -13.73 -2.12 11.97
N SER A 422 -12.49 -1.69 12.15
CA SER A 422 -11.69 -1.85 13.36
C SER A 422 -12.21 -0.93 14.46
N LEU A 423 -12.38 -1.45 15.68
CA LEU A 423 -12.82 -0.70 16.85
C LEU A 423 -12.04 -1.09 18.10
N ALA A 424 -11.83 -0.13 18.98
CA ALA A 424 -11.23 -0.36 20.28
C ALA A 424 -12.08 -1.32 21.13
N CYS A 425 -11.40 -2.22 21.84
CA CYS A 425 -12.02 -3.05 22.86
C CYS A 425 -12.70 -2.22 23.96
N THR A 426 -13.86 -2.68 24.41
CA THR A 426 -14.61 -2.07 25.53
C THR A 426 -14.99 -3.15 26.54
N ILE A 427 -15.36 -2.77 27.76
CA ILE A 427 -15.71 -3.73 28.83
C ILE A 427 -16.93 -4.60 28.47
N SER A 428 -17.78 -4.14 27.56
CA SER A 428 -18.92 -4.93 27.06
C SER A 428 -18.53 -6.00 26.07
N SER A 429 -17.39 -5.85 25.41
CA SER A 429 -16.93 -6.77 24.36
C SER A 429 -15.75 -7.62 24.84
N CYS A 430 -14.78 -7.04 25.52
CA CYS A 430 -13.47 -7.62 25.82
C CYS A 430 -13.19 -7.81 27.31
N THR A 431 -12.20 -8.64 27.61
CA THR A 431 -11.60 -8.78 28.93
C THR A 431 -10.85 -7.50 29.33
N GLU A 432 -10.64 -7.31 30.64
CA GLU A 432 -9.87 -6.16 31.15
C GLU A 432 -8.44 -6.12 30.58
N GLN A 433 -7.82 -7.30 30.39
CA GLN A 433 -6.47 -7.40 29.85
C GLN A 433 -6.41 -7.00 28.37
N GLU A 434 -7.38 -7.42 27.54
CA GLU A 434 -7.46 -6.97 26.13
C GLU A 434 -7.63 -5.46 26.02
N ILE A 435 -8.38 -4.83 26.93
CA ILE A 435 -8.55 -3.37 26.95
C ILE A 435 -7.25 -2.68 27.35
N LYS A 436 -6.55 -3.23 28.36
CA LYS A 436 -5.25 -2.72 28.82
C LYS A 436 -4.19 -2.83 27.73
N ASP A 437 -4.20 -3.92 26.98
CA ASP A 437 -3.31 -4.16 25.85
C ASP A 437 -3.80 -3.48 24.56
N HIS A 438 -4.82 -2.62 24.63
CA HIS A 438 -5.35 -1.83 23.52
C HIS A 438 -5.85 -2.63 22.31
N ARG A 439 -6.21 -3.91 22.51
CA ARG A 439 -6.62 -4.81 21.44
C ARG A 439 -7.88 -4.33 20.72
N ARG A 440 -8.01 -4.74 19.46
CA ARG A 440 -9.07 -4.30 18.56
C ARG A 440 -10.06 -5.41 18.25
N ARG A 441 -11.24 -5.00 17.78
CA ARG A 441 -12.30 -5.88 17.28
C ARG A 441 -12.82 -5.39 15.96
N PHE A 442 -13.35 -6.32 15.18
CA PHE A 442 -13.94 -6.03 13.89
C PHE A 442 -15.46 -6.15 13.94
N ILE A 443 -16.15 -5.12 13.46
CA ILE A 443 -17.60 -5.12 13.30
C ILE A 443 -17.96 -4.87 11.84
N ALA A 444 -19.09 -5.40 11.38
CA ALA A 444 -19.60 -5.06 10.06
C ALA A 444 -19.89 -3.55 9.97
N SER A 445 -19.48 -2.92 8.87
CA SER A 445 -19.77 -1.51 8.59
C SER A 445 -21.27 -1.24 8.43
N ASP A 446 -21.71 0.01 8.61
CA ASP A 446 -23.13 0.39 8.46
C ASP A 446 -23.64 0.08 7.06
N GLU A 447 -24.63 -0.82 6.98
CA GLU A 447 -25.27 -1.30 5.75
C GLU A 447 -25.74 -0.18 4.82
N LYS A 448 -26.14 0.98 5.35
CA LYS A 448 -26.56 2.12 4.52
C LYS A 448 -25.38 2.79 3.83
N LEU A 449 -24.24 2.92 4.52
CA LEU A 449 -23.05 3.58 4.02
C LEU A 449 -22.28 2.69 3.04
N VAL A 450 -22.32 1.37 3.23
CA VAL A 450 -21.66 0.39 2.34
C VAL A 450 -22.63 -0.34 1.39
N LYS A 451 -23.84 0.20 1.19
CA LYS A 451 -24.89 -0.45 0.36
C LYS A 451 -24.40 -0.83 -1.03
N SER A 452 -23.64 0.05 -1.69
CA SER A 452 -23.09 -0.17 -3.04
C SER A 452 -22.20 -1.43 -3.08
N LEU A 453 -21.37 -1.61 -2.05
CA LEU A 453 -20.51 -2.79 -1.87
C LEU A 453 -21.33 -4.04 -1.59
N ASN A 454 -22.21 -4.00 -0.58
CA ASN A 454 -22.96 -5.17 -0.10
C ASN A 454 -24.01 -5.65 -1.12
N SER A 455 -24.37 -4.83 -2.10
CA SER A 455 -25.29 -5.22 -3.18
C SER A 455 -24.66 -6.11 -4.25
N ILE A 456 -23.34 -6.23 -4.27
CA ILE A 456 -22.59 -7.08 -5.21
C ILE A 456 -22.62 -8.51 -4.68
N THR A 457 -23.26 -9.44 -5.40
CA THR A 457 -23.42 -10.84 -4.97
C THR A 457 -22.63 -11.85 -5.80
N ASP A 458 -21.82 -11.37 -6.74
CA ASP A 458 -21.06 -12.12 -7.73
C ASP A 458 -19.56 -11.77 -7.69
N ALA A 459 -19.05 -11.28 -6.56
CA ALA A 459 -17.65 -10.93 -6.39
C ALA A 459 -16.73 -12.17 -6.48
N LYS A 460 -15.52 -11.98 -6.99
CA LYS A 460 -14.44 -12.99 -7.05
C LYS A 460 -13.21 -12.54 -6.28
N SER A 461 -12.94 -11.24 -6.27
CA SER A 461 -11.92 -10.60 -5.43
C SER A 461 -12.33 -9.17 -5.15
N ALA A 462 -11.85 -8.62 -4.04
CA ALA A 462 -12.00 -7.21 -3.70
C ALA A 462 -10.73 -6.76 -2.98
N PHE A 463 -10.27 -5.54 -3.25
CA PHE A 463 -9.04 -4.97 -2.66
C PHE A 463 -9.13 -3.45 -2.57
N PHE A 464 -8.25 -2.86 -1.76
CA PHE A 464 -8.11 -1.41 -1.60
C PHE A 464 -7.17 -0.83 -2.66
N MET A 465 -7.46 0.38 -3.12
CA MET A 465 -6.64 1.14 -4.06
C MET A 465 -6.92 2.62 -3.89
N ASP A 466 -5.90 3.47 -3.91
CA ASP A 466 -6.04 4.93 -4.03
C ASP A 466 -6.10 5.29 -5.52
N ILE A 467 -7.29 5.23 -6.13
CA ILE A 467 -7.47 5.17 -7.59
C ILE A 467 -6.97 6.43 -8.29
N ASP A 468 -7.32 7.61 -7.77
CA ASP A 468 -6.93 8.90 -8.35
C ASP A 468 -5.76 9.56 -7.60
N GLU A 469 -5.05 8.78 -6.77
CA GLU A 469 -3.95 9.23 -5.93
C GLU A 469 -4.34 10.46 -5.08
N ASP A 470 -5.58 10.48 -4.55
CA ASP A 470 -6.13 11.60 -3.77
C ASP A 470 -5.98 11.44 -2.25
N GLY A 471 -5.37 10.33 -1.82
CA GLY A 471 -5.13 10.03 -0.41
C GLY A 471 -6.31 9.36 0.30
N THR A 472 -7.20 8.73 -0.45
CA THR A 472 -8.30 7.91 0.08
C THR A 472 -8.19 6.47 -0.42
N LEU A 473 -8.45 5.49 0.45
CA LEU A 473 -8.50 4.09 0.03
C LEU A 473 -9.89 3.79 -0.53
N ASP A 474 -10.01 3.86 -1.86
CA ASP A 474 -11.15 3.36 -2.61
C ASP A 474 -11.16 1.81 -2.65
N LEU A 475 -12.26 1.22 -3.14
CA LEU A 475 -12.40 -0.22 -3.28
C LEU A 475 -12.58 -0.63 -4.74
N VAL A 476 -11.89 -1.69 -5.13
CA VAL A 476 -12.05 -2.35 -6.43
C VAL A 476 -12.64 -3.73 -6.19
N VAL A 477 -13.74 -4.05 -6.86
CA VAL A 477 -14.38 -5.37 -6.82
C VAL A 477 -14.35 -6.00 -8.20
N GLN A 478 -13.67 -7.14 -8.33
CA GLN A 478 -13.69 -7.94 -9.54
C GLN A 478 -14.82 -8.97 -9.42
N ARG A 479 -15.74 -8.95 -10.37
CA ARG A 479 -17.01 -9.69 -10.37
C ARG A 479 -17.02 -10.74 -11.47
N ALA A 480 -17.87 -11.75 -11.32
CA ALA A 480 -18.12 -12.75 -12.34
C ALA A 480 -18.54 -12.08 -13.66
N ALA A 481 -17.99 -12.52 -14.79
CA ALA A 481 -18.49 -12.12 -16.11
C ALA A 481 -19.62 -13.06 -16.57
N VAL A 482 -20.65 -12.52 -17.23
CA VAL A 482 -21.77 -13.32 -17.75
C VAL A 482 -21.29 -14.18 -18.93
N GLY A 483 -21.35 -15.50 -18.79
CA GLY A 483 -20.97 -16.45 -19.85
C GLY A 483 -19.47 -16.49 -20.20
N GLY A 484 -18.62 -15.91 -19.34
CA GLY A 484 -17.18 -15.79 -19.58
C GLY A 484 -16.37 -17.05 -19.26
N GLN A 485 -15.15 -17.09 -19.79
CA GLN A 485 -14.12 -18.11 -19.45
C GLN A 485 -13.68 -17.97 -17.97
N PRO A 486 -12.96 -18.95 -17.39
CA PRO A 486 -12.52 -18.88 -16.00
C PRO A 486 -11.81 -17.58 -15.61
N GLY A 487 -10.98 -16.95 -16.46
CA GLY A 487 -10.33 -15.68 -16.14
C GLY A 487 -11.20 -14.42 -16.34
N ALA A 488 -12.41 -14.55 -16.88
CA ALA A 488 -13.24 -13.41 -17.23
C ALA A 488 -13.77 -12.69 -15.98
N ARG A 489 -13.60 -11.36 -15.93
CA ARG A 489 -14.17 -10.50 -14.90
C ARG A 489 -14.83 -9.27 -15.49
N SER A 490 -15.79 -8.74 -14.75
CA SER A 490 -16.16 -7.32 -14.80
C SER A 490 -15.60 -6.62 -13.56
N VAL A 491 -15.39 -5.31 -13.62
CA VAL A 491 -14.82 -4.54 -12.50
C VAL A 491 -15.82 -3.47 -12.07
N THR A 492 -16.03 -3.36 -10.76
CA THR A 492 -16.77 -2.26 -10.13
C THR A 492 -15.80 -1.48 -9.25
N PHE A 493 -15.68 -0.18 -9.50
CA PHE A 493 -14.89 0.74 -8.69
C PHE A 493 -15.81 1.49 -7.74
N LEU A 494 -15.45 1.57 -6.46
CA LEU A 494 -16.23 2.22 -5.42
C LEU A 494 -15.38 3.30 -4.75
N LYS A 495 -15.78 4.56 -4.93
CA LYS A 495 -15.23 5.70 -4.22
C LYS A 495 -15.53 5.60 -2.73
N ASN A 496 -14.49 5.75 -1.92
CA ASN A 496 -14.56 6.03 -0.51
C ASN A 496 -14.87 7.52 -0.30
N ASN A 497 -16.16 7.81 -0.06
CA ASN A 497 -16.63 9.17 0.16
C ASN A 497 -17.05 9.42 1.62
N PHE A 498 -16.37 8.77 2.56
CA PHE A 498 -16.57 9.02 3.99
C PHE A 498 -15.95 10.35 4.40
N PHE A 499 -16.62 11.10 5.27
CA PHE A 499 -16.05 12.32 5.81
C PHE A 499 -15.16 11.98 7.00
N ASN A 500 -13.84 12.03 6.79
CA ASN A 500 -12.86 11.80 7.83
C ASN A 500 -12.10 13.09 8.11
N ASP A 501 -12.23 13.60 9.34
CA ASP A 501 -11.33 14.64 9.88
C ASP A 501 -10.04 13.95 10.32
N ALA A 502 -9.29 13.37 9.40
CA ALA A 502 -8.10 12.58 9.68
C ALA A 502 -7.08 12.74 8.55
N PHE A 503 -5.84 12.35 8.82
CA PHE A 503 -4.73 12.50 7.89
C PHE A 503 -4.21 11.15 7.42
N PHE A 504 -3.48 11.13 6.32
CA PHE A 504 -2.80 9.93 5.84
C PHE A 504 -1.30 10.18 5.61
N LEU A 505 -0.55 9.08 5.54
CA LEU A 505 0.78 9.03 4.95
C LEU A 505 0.79 7.95 3.88
N LYS A 506 1.29 8.31 2.70
CA LYS A 506 1.63 7.37 1.63
C LYS A 506 3.14 7.32 1.49
N ALA A 507 3.73 6.14 1.50
CA ALA A 507 5.18 6.01 1.42
C ALA A 507 5.59 4.86 0.49
N MET A 508 6.62 5.08 -0.31
CA MET A 508 7.24 4.05 -1.15
C MET A 508 8.77 4.13 -1.08
N VAL A 509 9.41 2.98 -1.03
CA VAL A 509 10.85 2.82 -1.13
C VAL A 509 11.15 2.01 -2.38
N LEU A 510 12.07 2.52 -3.20
CA LEU A 510 12.46 1.89 -4.46
C LEU A 510 13.67 0.96 -4.25
N ASN A 511 14.00 0.15 -5.25
CA ASN A 511 15.19 -0.72 -5.21
C ASN A 511 16.53 0.01 -5.41
N GLY A 512 16.53 1.34 -5.60
CA GLY A 512 17.75 2.13 -5.77
C GLY A 512 18.57 1.87 -7.04
N ALA A 513 17.95 1.37 -8.12
CA ALA A 513 18.59 1.22 -9.44
C ALA A 513 19.32 2.49 -9.92
N CYS A 514 18.73 3.65 -9.63
CA CYS A 514 19.25 4.96 -9.99
C CYS A 514 19.00 5.94 -8.84
N SER A 515 19.70 7.09 -8.85
CA SER A 515 19.53 8.10 -7.80
C SER A 515 18.21 8.85 -7.90
N THR A 516 18.05 9.66 -8.94
CA THR A 516 16.90 10.55 -9.16
C THR A 516 16.42 10.48 -10.59
N TRP A 517 17.35 10.20 -11.50
CA TRP A 517 17.14 9.92 -12.92
C TRP A 517 17.96 8.69 -13.28
N CYS A 518 17.37 7.80 -14.06
CA CYS A 518 18.09 6.75 -14.75
C CYS A 518 18.68 7.29 -16.07
N PRO A 519 19.90 6.86 -16.44
CA PRO A 519 20.58 7.36 -17.63
C PRO A 519 19.83 6.95 -18.91
N ALA A 520 19.96 7.77 -19.95
CA ALA A 520 19.48 7.44 -21.28
C ALA A 520 20.15 6.15 -21.79
N ARG A 521 19.36 5.20 -22.27
CA ARG A 521 19.82 3.86 -22.68
C ARG A 521 19.01 3.35 -23.87
N ASP A 522 19.69 2.67 -24.81
CA ASP A 522 19.06 2.01 -25.96
C ASP A 522 18.14 2.93 -26.80
N GLY A 523 18.52 4.20 -26.92
CA GLY A 523 17.77 5.23 -27.67
C GLY A 523 16.62 5.87 -26.90
N GLN A 524 16.37 5.44 -25.65
CA GLN A 524 15.40 6.05 -24.75
C GLN A 524 16.00 7.23 -23.97
N PRO A 525 15.22 8.29 -23.70
CA PRO A 525 15.67 9.42 -22.89
C PRO A 525 15.89 9.01 -21.43
N GLU A 526 16.49 9.91 -20.65
CA GLU A 526 16.52 9.77 -19.19
C GLU A 526 15.10 9.71 -18.62
N TYR A 527 14.90 8.88 -17.61
CA TYR A 527 13.60 8.63 -17.00
C TYR A 527 13.70 8.56 -15.47
N ARG A 528 12.56 8.65 -14.80
CA ARG A 528 12.49 8.48 -13.35
C ARG A 528 12.38 7.00 -13.03
N PRO A 529 13.02 6.51 -11.95
CA PRO A 529 12.93 5.12 -11.53
C PRO A 529 11.59 4.81 -10.80
N TYR A 530 10.53 5.58 -11.06
CA TYR A 530 9.22 5.30 -10.48
C TYR A 530 8.65 4.07 -11.18
N GLY A 531 8.01 3.18 -10.41
CA GLY A 531 7.57 1.88 -10.92
C GLY A 531 8.22 0.67 -10.28
N VAL A 532 9.14 0.84 -9.36
CA VAL A 532 9.74 -0.32 -8.70
C VAL A 532 8.90 -0.79 -7.51
N ASN A 533 8.28 -1.94 -7.70
CA ASN A 533 7.61 -2.73 -6.69
C ASN A 533 8.64 -3.49 -5.84
N TYR A 534 9.25 -2.82 -4.86
CA TYR A 534 10.27 -3.43 -4.01
C TYR A 534 9.67 -4.14 -2.79
N PRO A 535 9.86 -5.48 -2.63
CA PRO A 535 9.44 -6.23 -1.44
C PRO A 535 10.39 -6.01 -0.26
N GLY A 536 9.85 -6.03 0.96
CA GLY A 536 10.65 -5.98 2.19
C GLY A 536 10.98 -4.58 2.70
N GLY A 537 10.40 -3.53 2.13
CA GLY A 537 10.44 -2.20 2.73
C GLY A 537 9.65 -2.17 4.05
N SER A 538 10.19 -1.50 5.08
CA SER A 538 9.52 -1.35 6.39
C SER A 538 9.37 0.11 6.76
N TYR A 539 8.21 0.49 7.30
CA TYR A 539 7.94 1.81 7.83
C TYR A 539 7.55 1.70 9.29
N LYS A 540 8.25 2.42 10.15
CA LYS A 540 7.91 2.52 11.56
C LYS A 540 7.91 3.97 11.99
N PHE A 541 6.90 4.43 12.69
CA PHE A 541 6.85 5.82 13.15
C PHE A 541 6.08 5.96 14.44
N THR A 542 6.27 7.10 15.10
CA THR A 542 5.41 7.52 16.20
C THR A 542 4.66 8.77 15.84
N ILE A 543 3.42 8.84 16.31
CA ILE A 543 2.60 10.03 16.21
C ILE A 543 1.83 10.22 17.50
N GLN A 544 1.63 11.48 17.85
CA GLN A 544 0.87 11.87 19.02
C GLN A 544 -0.57 12.19 18.60
N ASP A 545 -1.53 11.56 19.28
CA ASP A 545 -2.95 11.86 19.08
C ASP A 545 -3.36 13.20 19.70
N THR A 546 -4.61 13.62 19.49
CA THR A 546 -5.14 14.87 20.04
C THR A 546 -5.19 14.92 21.57
N TYR A 547 -5.05 13.77 22.25
CA TYR A 547 -5.01 13.65 23.70
C TYR A 547 -3.59 13.67 24.26
N GLY A 548 -2.57 13.74 23.39
CA GLY A 548 -1.18 13.72 23.79
C GLY A 548 -0.59 12.31 23.95
N THR A 549 -1.33 11.26 23.60
CA THR A 549 -0.86 9.87 23.69
C THR A 549 0.00 9.56 22.46
N ARG A 550 1.21 9.07 22.69
CA ARG A 550 2.09 8.62 21.61
C ARG A 550 1.76 7.17 21.27
N ARG A 551 1.59 6.89 19.97
CA ARG A 551 1.41 5.52 19.45
C ARG A 551 2.47 5.24 18.41
N ALA A 552 2.93 4.00 18.36
CA ALA A 552 3.83 3.53 17.33
C ALA A 552 3.02 2.84 16.23
N THR A 553 3.47 2.91 15.00
CA THR A 553 2.81 2.24 13.88
C THR A 553 3.86 1.58 13.02
N ALA A 554 3.63 0.32 12.66
CA ALA A 554 4.45 -0.43 11.73
C ALA A 554 3.66 -0.79 10.47
N VAL A 555 4.26 -0.59 9.29
CA VAL A 555 3.65 -0.92 8.00
C VAL A 555 4.72 -1.51 7.09
N ALA A 556 4.42 -2.65 6.47
CA ALA A 556 5.31 -3.25 5.48
C ALA A 556 4.92 -2.81 4.06
N GLN A 557 5.92 -2.55 3.23
CA GLN A 557 5.75 -2.44 1.78
C GLN A 557 5.78 -3.83 1.16
N MET A 558 4.71 -4.18 0.44
CA MET A 558 4.66 -5.41 -0.37
C MET A 558 5.15 -6.67 0.39
N GLY A 559 4.64 -6.87 1.62
CA GLY A 559 5.04 -8.00 2.45
C GLY A 559 4.69 -9.39 1.91
N PHE A 560 3.91 -9.49 0.84
CA PHE A 560 3.39 -10.74 0.28
C PHE A 560 3.13 -10.62 -1.24
N GLN A 561 3.63 -11.53 -2.08
CA GLN A 561 3.24 -11.69 -3.52
C GLN A 561 3.45 -13.11 -4.07
N ALA A 562 3.04 -14.16 -3.34
CA ALA A 562 3.21 -15.52 -3.85
C ALA A 562 2.09 -15.96 -4.83
N TYR A 563 0.89 -15.38 -4.79
CA TYR A 563 -0.29 -15.84 -5.53
C TYR A 563 -1.03 -14.66 -6.18
N PRO A 564 -1.91 -14.89 -7.18
CA PRO A 564 -2.58 -13.81 -7.89
C PRO A 564 -3.46 -12.99 -6.93
N SER A 565 -2.93 -11.85 -6.51
CA SER A 565 -3.59 -10.86 -5.65
C SER A 565 -3.02 -9.49 -5.99
N PRO A 566 -3.83 -8.57 -6.54
CA PRO A 566 -3.41 -7.20 -6.76
C PRO A 566 -3.02 -6.53 -5.43
N ILE A 567 -1.82 -5.95 -5.37
CA ILE A 567 -1.29 -5.23 -4.19
C ILE A 567 -0.71 -3.91 -4.67
N THR A 568 -0.83 -2.88 -3.83
CA THR A 568 -0.27 -1.55 -4.11
C THR A 568 1.24 -1.52 -3.85
N PRO A 569 2.02 -0.77 -4.67
CA PRO A 569 3.47 -0.69 -4.47
C PRO A 569 3.89 0.19 -3.29
N TYR A 570 2.97 1.03 -2.82
CA TYR A 570 3.15 1.91 -1.67
C TYR A 570 2.55 1.30 -0.40
N ALA A 571 3.12 1.69 0.73
CA ALA A 571 2.48 1.59 2.04
C ALA A 571 1.53 2.79 2.21
N PHE A 572 0.28 2.50 2.54
CA PHE A 572 -0.71 3.52 2.89
C PHE A 572 -1.13 3.33 4.34
N VAL A 573 -1.17 4.42 5.10
CA VAL A 573 -1.56 4.39 6.50
C VAL A 573 -2.33 5.65 6.88
N GLY A 574 -3.47 5.48 7.56
CA GLY A 574 -4.11 6.58 8.24
C GLY A 574 -3.31 6.99 9.47
N LEU A 575 -3.33 8.27 9.78
CA LEU A 575 -2.65 8.82 10.94
C LEU A 575 -3.63 9.07 12.09
N GLY A 576 -4.92 9.05 11.80
CA GLY A 576 -5.97 9.53 12.67
C GLY A 576 -5.94 11.04 12.82
N ARG A 577 -6.66 11.53 13.82
CA ARG A 577 -6.63 12.94 14.23
C ARG A 577 -5.32 13.24 14.95
N THR A 578 -4.57 14.19 14.41
CA THR A 578 -3.38 14.73 15.05
C THR A 578 -3.29 16.24 14.80
N ASN A 579 -2.69 16.97 15.74
CA ASN A 579 -2.33 18.37 15.55
C ASN A 579 -0.85 18.55 15.20
N ASN A 580 -0.12 17.43 15.06
CA ASN A 580 1.32 17.41 14.98
C ASN A 580 1.79 16.81 13.65
N TYR A 581 3.04 17.13 13.33
CA TYR A 581 3.80 16.40 12.32
C TYR A 581 4.05 14.97 12.79
N ILE A 582 4.38 14.09 11.85
CA ILE A 582 4.98 12.80 12.22
C ILE A 582 6.33 13.11 12.86
N GLU A 583 6.49 12.78 14.14
CA GLU A 583 7.66 13.16 14.94
C GLU A 583 8.92 12.59 14.31
N LYS A 584 8.91 11.27 14.08
CA LYS A 584 10.01 10.53 13.47
C LYS A 584 9.48 9.31 12.72
N LEU A 585 9.83 9.24 11.44
CA LEU A 585 9.57 8.13 10.54
C LEU A 585 10.88 7.39 10.26
N PHE A 586 10.88 6.09 10.46
CA PHE A 586 11.95 5.17 10.12
C PHE A 586 11.55 4.40 8.86
N VAL A 587 12.40 4.47 7.84
CA VAL A 587 12.26 3.74 6.59
C VAL A 587 13.37 2.71 6.52
N GLY A 588 13.01 1.44 6.72
CA GLY A 588 13.89 0.30 6.67
C GLY A 588 13.98 -0.32 5.28
N THR A 589 15.17 -0.76 4.90
CA THR A 589 15.44 -1.53 3.68
C THR A 589 16.26 -2.78 4.01
N THR A 590 16.44 -3.65 3.02
CA THR A 590 17.25 -4.87 3.14
C THR A 590 18.76 -4.64 2.97
N ILE A 591 19.21 -3.39 2.77
CA ILE A 591 20.63 -3.11 2.51
C ILE A 591 21.53 -3.68 3.62
N HIS A 592 22.50 -4.51 3.24
CA HIS A 592 23.50 -5.07 4.16
C HIS A 592 24.62 -4.07 4.51
N GLY A 593 24.23 -2.84 4.83
CA GLY A 593 25.09 -1.77 5.30
C GLY A 593 25.19 -1.73 6.83
N PRO A 594 26.10 -0.89 7.36
CA PRO A 594 26.16 -0.62 8.81
C PRO A 594 24.83 -0.05 9.32
N GLU A 595 24.16 0.76 8.50
CA GLU A 595 22.81 1.27 8.72
C GLU A 595 21.93 0.84 7.54
N HIS A 596 20.75 0.30 7.83
CA HIS A 596 19.72 -0.08 6.85
C HIS A 596 18.43 0.73 7.02
N VAL A 597 18.46 1.72 7.91
CA VAL A 597 17.29 2.53 8.27
C VAL A 597 17.58 4.01 8.02
N LEU A 598 16.68 4.67 7.30
CA LEU A 598 16.62 6.11 7.18
C LEU A 598 15.63 6.68 8.19
N ALA A 599 16.08 7.56 9.08
CA ALA A 599 15.20 8.32 9.95
C ALA A 599 14.91 9.72 9.38
N LEU A 600 13.64 10.10 9.33
CA LEU A 600 13.13 11.40 8.90
C LEU A 600 12.32 12.03 10.03
N GLU A 601 12.46 13.33 10.22
CA GLU A 601 11.77 14.08 11.27
C GLU A 601 10.87 15.17 10.66
N GLY A 602 9.77 15.47 11.33
CA GLY A 602 8.89 16.59 10.96
C GLY A 602 8.15 16.39 9.64
N LEU A 603 7.75 15.16 9.32
CA LEU A 603 7.02 14.88 8.08
C LEU A 603 5.61 15.46 8.14
N LEU A 604 5.22 16.14 7.07
CA LEU A 604 3.88 16.70 6.90
C LEU A 604 2.85 15.58 6.67
N PRO A 605 1.74 15.54 7.41
CA PRO A 605 0.59 14.70 7.06
C PRO A 605 0.03 15.06 5.67
N ASN A 606 -0.77 14.16 5.07
CA ASN A 606 -1.33 14.29 3.72
C ASN A 606 -0.25 14.50 2.65
N SER A 607 0.77 13.65 2.71
CA SER A 607 1.89 13.68 1.77
C SER A 607 2.23 12.29 1.28
N GLN A 608 2.85 12.25 0.11
CA GLN A 608 3.46 11.06 -0.46
C GLN A 608 4.98 11.17 -0.39
N LEU A 609 5.62 10.22 0.29
CA LEU A 609 7.06 10.11 0.42
C LEU A 609 7.61 9.04 -0.51
N VAL A 610 8.58 9.40 -1.34
CA VAL A 610 9.37 8.46 -2.15
C VAL A 610 10.80 8.46 -1.65
N VAL A 611 11.29 7.30 -1.22
CA VAL A 611 12.68 7.09 -0.78
C VAL A 611 13.41 6.26 -1.83
N ILE A 612 14.58 6.75 -2.26
CA ILE A 612 15.40 6.10 -3.28
C ILE A 612 16.75 5.74 -2.67
N PRO A 613 16.97 4.47 -2.28
CA PRO A 613 18.16 4.05 -1.55
C PRO A 613 19.40 3.88 -2.44
N TYR A 614 19.77 4.91 -3.20
CA TYR A 614 20.96 4.87 -4.06
C TYR A 614 22.25 4.91 -3.23
N GLY A 615 22.93 3.76 -3.12
CA GLY A 615 24.17 3.57 -2.38
C GLY A 615 23.99 2.98 -0.97
N ASN A 616 25.10 2.51 -0.39
CA ASN A 616 25.11 1.64 0.79
C ASN A 616 24.89 2.34 2.15
N ALA A 617 24.51 3.63 2.17
CA ALA A 617 24.35 4.39 3.40
C ALA A 617 23.11 5.30 3.34
N PRO A 618 22.22 5.28 4.37
CA PRO A 618 20.98 6.07 4.40
C PRO A 618 21.13 7.57 4.18
N ARG A 619 22.28 8.15 4.56
CA ARG A 619 22.61 9.56 4.34
C ARG A 619 22.70 9.96 2.87
N LEU A 620 22.92 9.01 1.96
CA LEU A 620 23.04 9.23 0.53
C LEU A 620 21.70 9.08 -0.20
N TRP A 621 20.69 8.53 0.47
CA TRP A 621 19.41 8.21 -0.14
C TRP A 621 18.63 9.47 -0.49
N SER A 622 18.06 9.48 -1.69
CA SER A 622 17.20 10.57 -2.15
C SER A 622 15.84 10.47 -1.48
N ARG A 623 15.25 11.62 -1.17
CA ARG A 623 13.97 11.75 -0.46
C ARG A 623 13.14 12.76 -1.22
N GLN A 624 11.97 12.36 -1.67
CA GLN A 624 11.06 13.23 -2.40
C GLN A 624 9.73 13.25 -1.68
N LEU A 625 9.29 14.46 -1.32
CA LEU A 625 8.04 14.68 -0.62
C LEU A 625 7.08 15.41 -1.57
N TYR A 626 6.01 14.73 -1.92
CA TYR A 626 4.92 15.29 -2.71
C TYR A 626 3.80 15.69 -1.76
N LEU A 627 3.44 16.97 -1.82
CA LEU A 627 2.36 17.51 -1.00
C LEU A 627 1.09 17.49 -1.84
N HIS A 628 0.02 16.92 -1.29
CA HIS A 628 -1.30 17.06 -1.88
C HIS A 628 -1.83 18.45 -1.53
N PRO A 629 -1.93 19.39 -2.50
CA PRO A 629 -2.45 20.71 -2.22
C PRO A 629 -3.92 20.59 -1.82
N GLY A 630 -4.27 21.10 -0.64
CA GLY A 630 -5.67 21.11 -0.22
C GLY A 630 -6.53 21.95 -1.17
N ASP A 631 -7.75 21.49 -1.44
CA ASP A 631 -8.74 22.15 -2.32
C ASP A 631 -9.01 23.62 -1.96
N TRP A 632 -8.72 24.00 -0.72
CA TRP A 632 -8.91 25.35 -0.19
C TRP A 632 -7.79 26.33 -0.55
N ILE A 633 -6.62 25.87 -1.04
CA ILE A 633 -5.46 26.74 -1.31
C ILE A 633 -5.77 27.86 -2.30
N PRO A 634 -6.43 27.61 -3.46
CA PRO A 634 -6.79 28.69 -4.38
C PRO A 634 -7.72 29.73 -3.75
N TRP A 635 -8.67 29.30 -2.93
CA TRP A 635 -9.63 30.16 -2.24
C TRP A 635 -8.97 31.01 -1.15
N VAL A 636 -8.07 30.42 -0.35
CA VAL A 636 -7.30 31.17 0.64
C VAL A 636 -6.35 32.14 -0.06
N THR A 637 -5.70 31.72 -1.14
CA THR A 637 -4.83 32.61 -1.94
C THR A 637 -5.61 33.78 -2.52
N ALA A 638 -6.79 33.53 -3.10
CA ALA A 638 -7.67 34.57 -3.62
C ALA A 638 -8.13 35.52 -2.51
N THR A 639 -8.55 34.98 -1.37
CA THR A 639 -8.98 35.78 -0.21
C THR A 639 -7.84 36.65 0.32
N LEU A 640 -6.63 36.10 0.42
CA LEU A 640 -5.44 36.81 0.88
C LEU A 640 -4.99 37.87 -0.11
N ALA A 641 -5.09 37.60 -1.42
CA ALA A 641 -4.80 38.57 -2.48
C ALA A 641 -5.81 39.74 -2.44
N ILE A 642 -7.10 39.45 -2.28
CA ILE A 642 -8.14 40.48 -2.14
C ILE A 642 -7.92 41.32 -0.88
N ALA A 643 -7.64 40.68 0.26
CA ALA A 643 -7.35 41.39 1.51
C ALA A 643 -6.12 42.29 1.38
N THR A 644 -5.06 41.80 0.73
CA THR A 644 -3.83 42.57 0.48
C THR A 644 -4.08 43.75 -0.45
N ALA A 645 -4.89 43.58 -1.50
CA ALA A 645 -5.27 44.66 -2.41
C ALA A 645 -6.08 45.76 -1.70
N ILE A 646 -7.03 45.37 -0.83
CA ILE A 646 -7.80 46.32 -0.02
C ILE A 646 -6.87 47.13 0.89
N LEU A 647 -5.93 46.46 1.58
CA LEU A 647 -4.94 47.14 2.42
C LEU A 647 -4.06 48.09 1.61
N ALA A 648 -3.60 47.68 0.42
CA ALA A 648 -2.81 48.53 -0.46
C ALA A 648 -3.57 49.79 -0.90
N VAL A 649 -4.86 49.66 -1.21
CA VAL A 649 -5.73 50.81 -1.54
C VAL A 649 -5.89 51.74 -0.34
N ILE A 650 -6.13 51.21 0.87
CA ILE A 650 -6.25 52.02 2.09
C ILE A 650 -4.96 52.81 2.34
N VAL A 651 -3.80 52.12 2.28
CA VAL A 651 -2.49 52.76 2.45
C VAL A 651 -2.26 53.82 1.37
N GLY A 652 -2.59 53.54 0.12
CA GLY A 652 -2.48 54.49 -0.97
C GLY A 652 -3.33 55.75 -0.78
N VAL A 653 -4.59 55.59 -0.34
CA VAL A 653 -5.49 56.73 -0.04
C VAL A 653 -4.96 57.56 1.12
N LEU A 654 -4.50 56.91 2.20
CA LEU A 654 -3.92 57.61 3.35
C LEU A 654 -2.66 58.38 2.94
N HIS A 655 -1.78 57.77 2.14
CA HIS A 655 -0.56 58.42 1.66
C HIS A 655 -0.85 59.65 0.76
N VAL A 656 -1.86 59.55 -0.12
CA VAL A 656 -2.29 60.69 -0.95
C VAL A 656 -2.90 61.80 -0.08
N ASN A 657 -3.67 61.46 0.94
CA ASN A 657 -4.25 62.45 1.86
C ASN A 657 -3.17 63.15 2.70
N GLU A 658 -2.22 62.40 3.24
CA GLU A 658 -1.05 62.93 3.97
C GLU A 658 -0.25 63.89 3.07
N LYS A 659 0.06 63.47 1.85
CA LYS A 659 0.77 64.32 0.88
C LYS A 659 0.01 65.62 0.56
N ARG A 660 -1.33 65.56 0.48
CA ARG A 660 -2.17 66.75 0.26
C ARG A 660 -2.19 67.68 1.48
N GLU A 661 -2.15 67.15 2.70
CA GLU A 661 -2.05 67.96 3.92
C GLU A 661 -0.70 68.64 4.03
N ASP A 662 0.40 67.91 3.76
CA ASP A 662 1.76 68.47 3.71
C ASP A 662 1.89 69.61 2.69
N GLU A 663 1.32 69.45 1.50
CA GLU A 663 1.29 70.51 0.50
C GLU A 663 0.50 71.75 0.97
N ARG A 664 -0.62 71.54 1.67
CA ARG A 664 -1.40 72.65 2.25
C ARG A 664 -0.61 73.35 3.36
N GLU A 665 0.10 72.63 4.21
CA GLU A 665 0.97 73.22 5.24
C GLU A 665 2.12 74.01 4.62
N ARG A 666 2.78 73.48 3.59
CA ARG A 666 3.84 74.21 2.86
C ARG A 666 3.30 75.52 2.26
N ARG A 667 2.11 75.50 1.65
CA ARG A 667 1.48 76.71 1.12
C ARG A 667 1.10 77.71 2.22
N ARG A 668 0.60 77.24 3.38
CA ARG A 668 0.34 78.11 4.55
C ARG A 668 1.62 78.77 5.06
N LYS A 669 2.71 78.00 5.20
CA LYS A 669 4.03 78.53 5.60
C LYS A 669 4.57 79.57 4.61
N ALA A 670 4.39 79.34 3.30
CA ALA A 670 4.76 80.31 2.27
C ALA A 670 3.92 81.61 2.34
N HIS A 671 2.62 81.51 2.64
CA HIS A 671 1.78 82.70 2.82
C HIS A 671 2.10 83.49 4.09
N THR A 672 2.49 82.85 5.19
CA THR A 672 2.97 83.57 6.39
C THR A 672 4.27 84.35 6.14
N ILE A 673 5.18 83.82 5.33
CA ILE A 673 6.44 84.51 5.00
C ILE A 673 6.20 85.78 4.16
N ASN A 674 5.17 85.78 3.30
CA ASN A 674 4.81 86.97 2.52
C ASN A 674 4.07 88.04 3.33
N PHE A 675 3.48 87.69 4.48
CA PHE A 675 2.86 88.66 5.39
C PHE A 675 3.86 89.28 6.38
N ASP A 676 4.96 88.59 6.72
CA ASP A 676 6.07 89.17 7.51
C ASP A 676 6.99 90.08 6.68
N ALA A 677 6.82 90.11 5.35
CA ALA A 677 7.62 90.92 4.42
C ALA A 677 6.92 92.22 3.96
N LEU A 678 5.71 92.50 4.46
CA LEU A 678 4.94 93.75 4.31
C LEU A 678 4.86 94.43 5.68
#